data_AF-A0A0H4W1A6-F1
#
_entry.id   AF-A0A0H4W1A6-F1
#
_cell.length_a   1.000
_cell.length_b   1.000
_cell.length_c   1.000
_cell.angle_alpha   90.00
_cell.angle_beta   90.00
_cell.angle_gamma   90.00
#
_symmetry.space_group_name_H-M   'P 1'
#
loop_
_entity.id
_entity.type
_entity.pdbx_description
1 polymer ?
#
loop_
_entity_poly.entity_id
_entity_poly.type
_entity_poly.pdbx_seq_one_letter_code
_entity_poly.pdbx_strand_id
1 'polypeptide(L)'
;MFRNRGGICADSARVPDAEAAAFASQFDDKYRLELLESFERTGVSWFWATDPDGVLIYLSPSAISNFPEGLPVLGRHLGKVFETADTNSGDGRSRPLSFMLSARTTFDHHPVHLISPEDGAAIENDVWWSLTGKPHFDEKDGFLGYRGIAQDISDSYQQARASSRAAVVDSLTGLANRHHMTNRLTAMLNAYRVEKRSCALLMLDLDRFKQVNDTLGHPAGDELLRQVAQRLQRIVPACAEIGRLGGDEFQVIVPDLDDRGELGELANRIIQMISQPYSIEGSRAIIGTSIGIAIAPYDGIEPNELIKATDLALYAAKGGGRAQFRFYSNDLKESADDRREIEEDLRDALAHGQLEMHYQPFVGAKDHQVRGFEALMRWEHPEHGAISPTVFIPIAEDSNLIDSLGEWALRQACLDAAKWPGDLAVSVNVSAQQFLNENLPVVVDNALAASGLSAKQLELEITESVFMGDVSATDVMFKKLRKLGVRLALDDFGTGYSSLSYLRRAPFDKIKIDQSFVRGCTEGNNNSNAAIITAIVSLAKAMGMRTTAEGVEALDELERIGALDADLVQGFIFSRAVPQRAVMEKLATGELHYEPIGPARHRADRKTLFRRVGIIHEDHHYTAMLRDLSRSGARIEGLVDVPVGTQLVLDLGEGQLVVGTVRRSQDATQGLSFEKPLVSDGAGGLVTRHRVSPYMLSAAGMPLRALPAGHHTPPRATRGQSSSPRFLEVDIMAGSLRAG
;
A
#
# COMPACT_ATOMS: atom_id res chain seq x y z
N MET A 1 73.79 -17.07 -9.98
CA MET A 1 73.62 -16.91 -8.52
C MET A 1 72.19 -16.44 -8.29
N PHE A 2 71.25 -17.33 -7.94
CA PHE A 2 70.77 -17.57 -6.56
C PHE A 2 70.32 -16.27 -5.88
N ARG A 3 69.10 -16.08 -5.33
CA ARG A 3 68.31 -17.00 -4.50
C ARG A 3 66.92 -16.40 -4.13
N ASN A 4 65.91 -17.29 -4.07
CA ASN A 4 64.87 -17.50 -3.04
C ASN A 4 63.98 -16.37 -2.51
N ARG A 5 62.66 -16.53 -2.73
CA ARG A 5 61.59 -16.86 -1.75
C ARG A 5 60.25 -16.83 -2.53
N GLY A 6 59.34 -17.79 -2.51
CA GLY A 6 59.18 -19.08 -1.87
C GLY A 6 57.81 -19.58 -2.33
N GLY A 7 57.78 -20.45 -3.33
CA GLY A 7 56.56 -21.11 -3.80
C GLY A 7 56.34 -22.34 -2.92
N ILE A 8 55.18 -22.41 -2.27
CA ILE A 8 54.71 -23.61 -1.61
C ILE A 8 54.41 -24.62 -2.73
N CYS A 9 55.31 -25.59 -2.93
CA CYS A 9 55.02 -26.78 -3.70
C CYS A 9 53.77 -27.42 -3.09
N ALA A 10 52.71 -27.56 -3.89
CA ALA A 10 51.74 -28.59 -3.62
C ALA A 10 52.50 -29.93 -3.65
N ASP A 11 52.48 -30.63 -2.51
CA ASP A 11 52.95 -32.01 -2.44
C ASP A 11 52.35 -32.79 -3.60
N SER A 12 53.20 -33.45 -4.39
CA SER A 12 52.76 -34.52 -5.26
C SER A 12 52.08 -35.54 -4.35
N ALA A 13 50.75 -35.54 -4.33
CA ALA A 13 49.97 -36.50 -3.56
C ALA A 13 50.51 -37.89 -3.91
N ARG A 14 51.24 -38.50 -2.96
CA ARG A 14 51.61 -39.91 -3.05
C ARG A 14 50.30 -40.66 -3.07
N VAL A 15 49.92 -41.14 -4.25
CA VAL A 15 48.87 -42.15 -4.39
C VAL A 15 49.29 -43.30 -3.47
N PRO A 16 48.50 -43.66 -2.45
CA PRO A 16 48.78 -44.83 -1.65
C PRO A 16 48.86 -46.03 -2.61
N ASP A 17 49.84 -46.91 -2.44
CA ASP A 17 49.89 -48.19 -3.16
C ASP A 17 50.10 -48.14 -4.69
N ALA A 18 50.86 -47.18 -5.22
CA ALA A 18 51.27 -47.22 -6.64
C ALA A 18 52.01 -48.52 -7.02
N GLU A 19 52.74 -49.13 -6.08
CA GLU A 19 53.36 -50.46 -6.25
C GLU A 19 52.35 -51.63 -6.08
N ALA A 20 51.24 -51.45 -5.35
CA ALA A 20 50.17 -52.46 -5.22
C ALA A 20 49.10 -52.37 -6.32
N ALA A 21 49.07 -51.28 -7.12
CA ALA A 21 48.28 -51.24 -8.35
C ALA A 21 48.71 -52.33 -9.35
N ALA A 22 49.97 -52.77 -9.31
CA ALA A 22 50.46 -53.94 -10.07
C ALA A 22 49.89 -55.29 -9.57
N PHE A 23 49.38 -55.36 -8.33
CA PHE A 23 48.64 -56.52 -7.84
C PHE A 23 47.20 -56.56 -8.39
N ALA A 24 46.59 -55.41 -8.72
CA ALA A 24 45.27 -55.37 -9.36
C ALA A 24 45.27 -55.98 -10.77
N SER A 25 46.44 -56.05 -11.44
CA SER A 25 46.61 -56.78 -12.71
C SER A 25 46.65 -58.32 -12.57
N GLN A 26 46.79 -58.88 -11.35
CA GLN A 26 46.86 -60.34 -11.12
C GLN A 26 45.52 -61.04 -10.99
N PHE A 27 44.41 -60.31 -10.91
CA PHE A 27 43.09 -60.91 -10.90
C PHE A 27 42.78 -61.48 -12.30
N ASP A 28 42.31 -62.74 -12.33
CA ASP A 28 41.78 -63.36 -13.54
C ASP A 28 40.60 -62.53 -14.06
N ASP A 29 40.42 -62.47 -15.38
CA ASP A 29 39.33 -61.73 -16.01
C ASP A 29 37.97 -62.21 -15.49
N LYS A 30 37.89 -63.48 -15.11
CA LYS A 30 36.73 -64.07 -14.42
C LYS A 30 36.38 -63.34 -13.12
N TYR A 31 37.37 -63.01 -12.28
CA TYR A 31 37.13 -62.30 -11.02
C TYR A 31 36.70 -60.85 -11.25
N ARG A 32 37.24 -60.18 -12.27
CA ARG A 32 36.83 -58.82 -12.65
C ARG A 32 35.38 -58.80 -13.18
N LEU A 33 35.00 -59.81 -13.97
CA LEU A 33 33.62 -60.00 -14.42
C LEU A 33 32.68 -60.29 -13.26
N GLU A 34 33.04 -61.17 -12.33
CA GLU A 34 32.24 -61.46 -11.13
C GLU A 34 32.04 -60.20 -10.25
N LEU A 35 33.07 -59.35 -10.13
CA LEU A 35 32.98 -58.08 -9.41
C LEU A 35 32.06 -57.07 -10.14
N LEU A 36 32.17 -56.99 -11.46
CA LEU A 36 31.32 -56.13 -12.28
C LEU A 36 29.84 -56.57 -12.16
N GLU A 37 29.57 -57.87 -12.33
CA GLU A 37 28.23 -58.45 -12.16
C GLU A 37 27.68 -58.21 -10.75
N SER A 38 28.53 -58.35 -9.72
CA SER A 38 28.14 -58.02 -8.35
C SER A 38 27.72 -56.56 -8.20
N PHE A 39 28.42 -55.62 -8.86
CA PHE A 39 28.07 -54.20 -8.84
C PHE A 39 26.78 -53.93 -9.61
N GLU A 40 26.58 -54.54 -10.79
CA GLU A 40 25.34 -54.42 -11.56
C GLU A 40 24.12 -54.90 -10.76
N ARG A 41 24.27 -55.98 -9.99
CA ARG A 41 23.20 -56.53 -9.14
C ARG A 41 22.81 -55.64 -7.97
N THR A 42 23.66 -54.69 -7.57
CA THR A 42 23.31 -53.73 -6.49
C THR A 42 22.22 -52.76 -6.92
N GLY A 43 22.07 -52.49 -8.22
CA GLY A 43 21.09 -51.55 -8.76
C GLY A 43 21.36 -50.07 -8.43
N VAL A 44 22.49 -49.73 -7.79
CA VAL A 44 22.83 -48.34 -7.40
C VAL A 44 23.17 -47.48 -8.61
N SER A 45 23.77 -48.07 -9.63
CA SER A 45 24.02 -47.46 -10.94
C SER A 45 24.01 -48.55 -11.98
N TRP A 46 23.66 -48.19 -13.21
CA TRP A 46 23.58 -49.13 -14.33
C TRP A 46 24.52 -48.70 -15.43
N PHE A 47 25.11 -49.68 -16.09
CA PHE A 47 25.99 -49.49 -17.22
C PHE A 47 25.20 -49.56 -18.51
N TRP A 48 25.65 -48.78 -19.48
CA TRP A 48 25.09 -48.76 -20.82
C TRP A 48 26.21 -48.62 -21.86
N ALA A 49 25.97 -49.16 -23.05
CA ALA A 49 26.86 -48.97 -24.19
C ALA A 49 26.09 -48.77 -25.49
N THR A 50 26.65 -48.00 -26.41
CA THR A 50 26.14 -47.84 -27.76
C THR A 50 27.11 -48.38 -28.80
N ASP A 51 26.59 -48.65 -30.00
CA ASP A 51 27.40 -48.79 -31.21
C ASP A 51 27.85 -47.41 -31.76
N PRO A 52 28.59 -47.36 -32.89
CA PRO A 52 29.03 -46.12 -33.53
C PRO A 52 27.90 -45.21 -34.02
N ASP A 53 26.69 -45.76 -34.25
CA ASP A 53 25.51 -45.03 -34.70
C ASP A 53 24.68 -44.50 -33.51
N GLY A 54 25.14 -44.72 -32.27
CA GLY A 54 24.47 -44.24 -31.05
C GLY A 54 23.31 -45.13 -30.60
N VAL A 55 23.19 -46.34 -31.16
CA VAL A 55 22.17 -47.33 -30.79
C VAL A 55 22.61 -48.10 -29.54
N LEU A 56 21.73 -48.19 -28.54
CA LEU A 56 22.00 -48.94 -27.31
C LEU A 56 22.16 -50.43 -27.59
N ILE A 57 23.37 -50.95 -27.38
CA ILE A 57 23.73 -52.36 -27.56
C ILE A 57 23.86 -53.12 -26.24
N TYR A 58 24.03 -52.41 -25.13
CA TYR A 58 24.16 -52.99 -23.82
C TYR A 58 23.47 -52.14 -22.76
N LEU A 59 22.88 -52.84 -21.79
CA LEU A 59 22.23 -52.28 -20.62
C LEU A 59 22.34 -53.30 -19.48
N SER A 60 22.74 -52.86 -18.29
CA SER A 60 22.77 -53.74 -17.13
C SER A 60 21.39 -54.37 -16.88
N PRO A 61 21.28 -55.66 -16.54
CA PRO A 61 19.98 -56.31 -16.32
C PRO A 61 19.13 -55.66 -15.23
N SER A 62 19.76 -55.11 -14.18
CA SER A 62 19.10 -54.37 -13.10
C SER A 62 18.44 -53.07 -13.56
N ALA A 63 18.83 -52.53 -14.72
CA ALA A 63 18.20 -51.35 -15.27
C ALA A 63 16.85 -51.62 -15.93
N ILE A 64 16.61 -52.85 -16.40
CA ILE A 64 15.43 -53.19 -17.19
C ILE A 64 14.14 -52.95 -16.39
N SER A 65 14.18 -53.18 -15.07
CA SER A 65 13.05 -52.91 -14.17
C SER A 65 12.72 -51.41 -14.01
N ASN A 66 13.61 -50.51 -14.43
CA ASN A 66 13.39 -49.07 -14.37
C ASN A 66 12.67 -48.50 -15.60
N PHE A 67 12.38 -49.33 -16.61
CA PHE A 67 11.65 -48.94 -17.81
C PHE A 67 10.22 -49.51 -17.81
N PRO A 68 9.26 -48.84 -18.46
CA PRO A 68 7.90 -49.35 -18.61
C PRO A 68 7.85 -50.73 -19.29
N GLU A 69 6.96 -51.61 -18.83
CA GLU A 69 6.77 -52.93 -19.43
C GLU A 69 6.42 -52.81 -20.93
N GLY A 70 7.14 -53.56 -21.77
CA GLY A 70 6.91 -53.60 -23.21
C GLY A 70 7.66 -52.55 -24.05
N LEU A 71 8.47 -51.67 -23.44
CA LEU A 71 9.32 -50.73 -24.19
C LEU A 71 10.66 -51.40 -24.61
N PRO A 72 10.93 -51.64 -25.90
CA PRO A 72 12.23 -52.15 -26.32
C PRO A 72 13.27 -51.02 -26.24
N VAL A 73 14.13 -51.05 -25.22
CA VAL A 73 15.18 -50.04 -24.98
C VAL A 73 16.46 -50.37 -25.77
N LEU A 74 16.87 -51.63 -25.76
CA LEU A 74 17.99 -52.12 -26.57
C LEU A 74 17.61 -52.06 -28.06
N GLY A 75 18.56 -51.64 -28.90
CA GLY A 75 18.34 -51.44 -30.33
C GLY A 75 17.74 -50.09 -30.70
N ARG A 76 17.54 -49.17 -29.73
CA ARG A 76 17.12 -47.78 -29.99
C ARG A 76 18.29 -46.80 -29.84
N HIS A 77 18.24 -45.72 -30.61
CA HIS A 77 19.19 -44.62 -30.48
C HIS A 77 19.06 -43.94 -29.12
N LEU A 78 20.17 -43.72 -28.40
CA LEU A 78 20.17 -43.17 -27.03
C LEU A 78 19.41 -41.84 -26.92
N GLY A 79 19.63 -40.92 -27.88
CA GLY A 79 18.90 -39.64 -27.97
C GLY A 79 17.41 -39.73 -28.37
N LYS A 80 16.86 -40.94 -28.57
CA LYS A 80 15.43 -41.21 -28.75
C LYS A 80 14.80 -41.91 -27.54
N VAL A 81 15.63 -42.34 -26.60
CA VAL A 81 15.20 -42.93 -25.32
C VAL A 81 15.14 -41.85 -24.24
N PHE A 82 16.09 -40.91 -24.29
CA PHE A 82 16.22 -39.85 -23.28
C PHE A 82 16.14 -38.45 -23.86
N GLU A 83 15.48 -37.56 -23.12
CA GLU A 83 15.47 -36.13 -23.36
C GLU A 83 16.21 -35.38 -22.23
N THR A 84 17.00 -34.37 -22.60
CA THR A 84 17.76 -33.54 -21.65
C THR A 84 16.80 -32.70 -20.81
N ALA A 85 17.01 -32.70 -19.49
CA ALA A 85 16.19 -31.91 -18.59
C ALA A 85 16.39 -30.39 -18.84
N ASP A 86 15.30 -29.65 -19.05
CA ASP A 86 15.33 -28.19 -19.12
C ASP A 86 15.58 -27.60 -17.72
N THR A 87 16.82 -27.24 -17.43
CA THR A 87 17.18 -26.48 -16.23
C THR A 87 16.80 -25.01 -16.47
N ASN A 88 15.57 -24.63 -16.14
CA ASN A 88 15.05 -23.24 -16.21
C ASN A 88 15.69 -22.27 -15.18
N SER A 89 16.84 -22.60 -14.63
CA SER A 89 17.70 -21.68 -13.89
C SER A 89 18.51 -20.85 -14.89
N GLY A 90 18.56 -19.52 -14.72
CA GLY A 90 19.12 -18.53 -15.64
C GLY A 90 20.63 -18.61 -15.94
N ASP A 91 21.21 -19.80 -15.93
CA ASP A 91 22.58 -20.09 -16.33
C ASP A 91 22.52 -21.12 -17.47
N GLY A 92 22.68 -20.65 -18.72
CA GLY A 92 22.87 -21.43 -19.96
C GLY A 92 22.03 -22.71 -20.19
N ARG A 93 21.21 -22.75 -21.25
CA ARG A 93 20.58 -24.01 -21.73
C ARG A 93 21.63 -25.14 -21.80
N SER A 94 21.41 -26.23 -21.06
CA SER A 94 22.24 -27.42 -21.18
C SER A 94 22.19 -27.94 -22.62
N ARG A 95 23.33 -28.35 -23.18
CA ARG A 95 23.39 -28.79 -24.58
C ARG A 95 22.59 -30.09 -24.74
N PRO A 96 21.76 -30.23 -25.77
CA PRO A 96 20.99 -31.46 -25.97
C PRO A 96 21.91 -32.68 -26.06
N LEU A 97 21.49 -33.80 -25.46
CA LEU A 97 22.22 -35.07 -25.51
C LEU A 97 22.56 -35.49 -26.95
N SER A 98 21.63 -35.30 -27.89
CA SER A 98 21.84 -35.56 -29.32
C SER A 98 22.99 -34.77 -29.94
N PHE A 99 23.24 -33.56 -29.47
CA PHE A 99 24.37 -32.75 -29.90
C PHE A 99 25.69 -33.29 -29.36
N MET A 100 25.74 -33.70 -28.08
CA MET A 100 26.96 -34.25 -27.48
C MET A 100 27.36 -35.61 -28.07
N LEU A 101 26.35 -36.44 -28.40
CA LEU A 101 26.57 -37.71 -29.09
C LEU A 101 27.12 -37.51 -30.50
N SER A 102 26.60 -36.55 -31.26
CA SER A 102 27.11 -36.24 -32.61
C SER A 102 28.49 -35.59 -32.58
N ALA A 103 28.78 -34.77 -31.57
CA ALA A 103 30.09 -34.16 -31.34
C ALA A 103 31.14 -35.15 -30.80
N ARG A 104 30.75 -36.37 -30.42
CA ARG A 104 31.63 -37.41 -29.85
C ARG A 104 32.39 -36.92 -28.60
N THR A 105 31.78 -36.04 -27.81
CA THR A 105 32.38 -35.50 -26.59
C THR A 105 32.01 -36.34 -25.37
N THR A 106 32.92 -36.41 -24.40
CA THR A 106 32.59 -36.90 -23.05
C THR A 106 31.59 -35.97 -22.39
N PHE A 107 30.57 -36.54 -21.74
CA PHE A 107 29.63 -35.81 -20.90
C PHE A 107 29.55 -36.48 -19.54
N ASP A 108 29.37 -35.68 -18.50
CA ASP A 108 29.41 -36.12 -17.12
C ASP A 108 28.24 -35.50 -16.34
N HIS A 109 27.60 -36.32 -15.51
CA HIS A 109 26.43 -35.95 -14.71
C HIS A 109 25.30 -35.27 -15.49
N HIS A 110 25.03 -35.72 -16.73
CA HIS A 110 24.07 -35.06 -17.62
C HIS A 110 22.63 -35.49 -17.27
N PRO A 111 21.76 -34.56 -16.81
CA PRO A 111 20.43 -34.91 -16.35
C PRO A 111 19.48 -35.16 -17.52
N VAL A 112 18.78 -36.29 -17.50
CA VAL A 112 17.81 -36.69 -18.51
C VAL A 112 16.58 -37.34 -17.88
N HIS A 113 15.51 -37.43 -18.67
CA HIS A 113 14.33 -38.24 -18.36
C HIS A 113 13.90 -39.08 -19.57
N LEU A 114 13.06 -40.07 -19.32
CA LEU A 114 12.56 -40.96 -20.38
C LEU A 114 11.56 -40.24 -21.28
N ILE A 115 11.74 -40.38 -22.59
CA ILE A 115 10.77 -39.91 -23.58
C ILE A 115 9.55 -40.84 -23.55
N SER A 116 8.35 -40.29 -23.37
CA SER A 116 7.11 -41.07 -23.38
C SER A 116 6.89 -41.73 -24.74
N PRO A 117 6.53 -43.03 -24.80
CA PRO A 117 6.32 -43.76 -26.05
C PRO A 117 5.04 -43.37 -26.82
N GLU A 118 4.10 -42.66 -26.18
CA GLU A 118 2.90 -42.11 -26.82
C GLU A 118 2.81 -40.59 -26.59
N ASP A 119 2.51 -39.83 -27.66
CA ASP A 119 2.30 -38.38 -27.59
C ASP A 119 1.18 -38.06 -26.58
N GLY A 120 1.56 -37.69 -25.35
CA GLY A 120 0.65 -37.17 -24.32
C GLY A 120 0.30 -38.11 -23.15
N ALA A 121 0.84 -39.34 -23.07
CA ALA A 121 0.67 -40.16 -21.87
C ALA A 121 1.78 -39.85 -20.85
N ALA A 122 1.41 -39.40 -19.66
CA ALA A 122 2.34 -39.20 -18.55
C ALA A 122 2.87 -40.56 -18.09
N ILE A 123 4.19 -40.74 -18.06
CA ILE A 123 4.80 -41.91 -17.41
C ILE A 123 4.49 -41.78 -15.91
N GLU A 124 3.84 -42.78 -15.31
CA GLU A 124 3.39 -42.75 -13.89
C GLU A 124 4.54 -42.53 -12.88
N ASN A 125 5.80 -42.74 -13.29
CA ASN A 125 6.99 -42.49 -12.50
C ASN A 125 7.89 -41.45 -13.20
N ASP A 126 7.92 -40.22 -12.67
CA ASP A 126 8.78 -39.12 -13.12
C ASP A 126 10.22 -39.33 -12.59
N VAL A 127 10.91 -40.33 -13.17
CA VAL A 127 12.28 -40.72 -12.77
C VAL A 127 13.31 -39.94 -13.57
N TRP A 128 14.25 -39.32 -12.86
CA TRP A 128 15.33 -38.52 -13.43
C TRP A 128 16.66 -39.25 -13.33
N TRP A 129 17.42 -39.28 -14.42
CA TRP A 129 18.70 -39.98 -14.51
C TRP A 129 19.85 -39.02 -14.76
N SER A 130 20.98 -39.26 -14.12
CA SER A 130 22.26 -38.63 -14.42
C SER A 130 23.09 -39.56 -15.31
N LEU A 131 23.30 -39.19 -16.58
CA LEU A 131 24.14 -39.98 -17.50
C LEU A 131 25.55 -39.42 -17.57
N THR A 132 26.52 -40.32 -17.44
CA THR A 132 27.92 -40.06 -17.76
C THR A 132 28.33 -40.99 -18.90
N GLY A 133 28.84 -40.43 -19.99
CA GLY A 133 29.21 -41.16 -21.20
C GLY A 133 30.57 -40.75 -21.72
N LYS A 134 31.41 -41.75 -22.03
CA LYS A 134 32.71 -41.56 -22.69
C LYS A 134 32.73 -42.24 -24.05
N PRO A 135 33.23 -41.55 -25.10
CA PRO A 135 33.44 -42.18 -26.39
C PRO A 135 34.54 -43.25 -26.28
N HIS A 136 34.33 -44.40 -26.91
CA HIS A 136 35.26 -45.51 -26.96
C HIS A 136 35.77 -45.66 -28.40
N PHE A 137 37.09 -45.86 -28.55
CA PHE A 137 37.76 -45.97 -29.85
C PHE A 137 38.54 -47.28 -29.93
N ASP A 138 38.77 -47.78 -31.15
CA ASP A 138 39.66 -48.91 -31.40
C ASP A 138 41.15 -48.49 -31.40
N GLU A 139 42.07 -49.44 -31.58
CA GLU A 139 43.52 -49.20 -31.64
C GLU A 139 43.98 -48.31 -32.82
N LYS A 140 43.06 -47.97 -33.75
CA LYS A 140 43.29 -47.12 -34.92
C LYS A 140 42.49 -45.81 -34.85
N ASP A 141 42.04 -45.41 -33.67
CA ASP A 141 41.20 -44.22 -33.42
C ASP A 141 39.82 -44.26 -34.13
N GLY A 142 39.34 -45.44 -34.52
CA GLY A 142 38.00 -45.66 -35.05
C GLY A 142 36.96 -45.59 -33.93
N PHE A 143 35.94 -44.75 -34.09
CA PHE A 143 34.86 -44.59 -33.09
C PHE A 143 34.00 -45.86 -33.01
N LEU A 144 33.96 -46.48 -31.82
CA LEU A 144 33.23 -47.71 -31.55
C LEU A 144 31.88 -47.49 -30.84
N GLY A 145 31.56 -46.25 -30.47
CA GLY A 145 30.36 -45.89 -29.71
C GLY A 145 30.68 -45.31 -28.33
N TYR A 146 29.68 -45.28 -27.46
CA TYR A 146 29.81 -44.78 -26.09
C TYR A 146 29.73 -45.90 -25.06
N ARG A 147 30.41 -45.70 -23.92
CA ARG A 147 30.20 -46.48 -22.70
C ARG A 147 30.00 -45.53 -21.53
N GLY A 148 29.10 -45.90 -20.64
CA GLY A 148 28.72 -45.00 -19.57
C GLY A 148 28.02 -45.66 -18.41
N ILE A 149 27.74 -44.82 -17.42
CA ILE A 149 26.90 -45.14 -16.28
C ILE A 149 25.68 -44.22 -16.28
N ALA A 150 24.62 -44.69 -15.65
CA ALA A 150 23.47 -43.90 -15.30
C ALA A 150 23.12 -44.11 -13.83
N GLN A 151 22.73 -43.04 -13.15
CA GLN A 151 22.37 -43.05 -11.73
C GLN A 151 21.03 -42.35 -11.54
N ASP A 152 20.17 -42.90 -10.69
CA ASP A 152 18.91 -42.26 -10.30
C ASP A 152 19.21 -41.01 -9.48
N ILE A 153 18.72 -39.86 -9.95
CA ILE A 153 18.84 -38.57 -9.29
C ILE A 153 17.47 -37.99 -8.94
N SER A 154 16.40 -38.79 -8.95
CA SER A 154 15.03 -38.30 -8.74
C SER A 154 14.88 -37.52 -7.44
N ASP A 155 15.35 -38.08 -6.32
CA ASP A 155 15.28 -37.43 -5.01
C ASP A 155 16.11 -36.14 -4.95
N SER A 156 17.36 -36.17 -5.44
CA SER A 156 18.27 -35.02 -5.39
C SER A 156 17.85 -33.92 -6.37
N TYR A 157 17.32 -34.29 -7.53
CA TYR A 157 16.79 -33.38 -8.54
C TYR A 157 15.49 -32.72 -8.06
N GLN A 158 14.57 -33.48 -7.47
CA GLN A 158 13.35 -32.92 -6.86
C GLN A 158 13.69 -31.98 -5.70
N GLN A 159 14.65 -32.34 -4.83
CA GLN A 159 15.13 -31.47 -3.76
C GLN A 159 15.78 -30.19 -4.31
N ALA A 160 16.68 -30.29 -5.29
CA ALA A 160 17.31 -29.13 -5.91
C ALA A 160 16.28 -28.21 -6.59
N ARG A 161 15.27 -28.78 -7.25
CA ARG A 161 14.19 -28.04 -7.89
C ARG A 161 13.25 -27.39 -6.88
N ALA A 162 12.95 -28.08 -5.77
CA ALA A 162 12.19 -27.53 -4.66
C ALA A 162 12.95 -26.41 -3.93
N SER A 163 14.25 -26.58 -3.69
CA SER A 163 15.14 -25.55 -3.12
C SER A 163 15.27 -24.33 -4.05
N SER A 164 15.40 -24.56 -5.37
CA SER A 164 15.43 -23.48 -6.36
C SER A 164 14.10 -22.71 -6.40
N ARG A 165 12.97 -23.41 -6.32
CA ARG A 165 11.65 -22.78 -6.23
C ARG A 165 11.50 -21.99 -4.93
N ALA A 166 11.85 -22.57 -3.78
CA ALA A 166 11.80 -21.93 -2.47
C ALA A 166 12.73 -20.71 -2.35
N ALA A 167 13.82 -20.66 -3.13
CA ALA A 167 14.70 -19.49 -3.19
C ALA A 167 14.02 -18.26 -3.83
N VAL A 168 12.94 -18.46 -4.59
CA VAL A 168 12.31 -17.43 -5.43
C VAL A 168 10.87 -17.11 -5.04
N VAL A 169 10.12 -18.08 -4.50
CA VAL A 169 8.70 -17.88 -4.14
C VAL A 169 8.44 -17.98 -2.63
N ASP A 170 7.41 -17.28 -2.17
CA ASP A 170 6.82 -17.43 -0.85
C ASP A 170 6.01 -18.73 -0.79
N SER A 171 6.31 -19.58 0.18
CA SER A 171 5.73 -20.93 0.28
C SER A 171 4.23 -20.92 0.60
N LEU A 172 3.73 -19.86 1.22
CA LEU A 172 2.32 -19.74 1.60
C LEU A 172 1.44 -19.30 0.44
N THR A 173 1.84 -18.23 -0.25
CA THR A 173 1.03 -17.55 -1.27
C THR A 173 1.39 -17.95 -2.69
N GLY A 174 2.58 -18.52 -2.92
CA GLY A 174 3.10 -18.83 -4.25
C GLY A 174 3.56 -17.61 -5.04
N LEU A 175 3.51 -16.40 -4.46
CA LEU A 175 4.04 -15.17 -5.05
C LEU A 175 5.56 -15.12 -4.96
N ALA A 176 6.19 -14.13 -5.61
CA ALA A 176 7.61 -13.86 -5.43
C ALA A 176 7.92 -13.55 -3.97
N ASN A 177 9.05 -14.05 -3.46
CA ASN A 177 9.53 -13.68 -2.13
C ASN A 177 10.31 -12.35 -2.17
N ARG A 178 10.66 -11.82 -0.99
CA ARG A 178 11.45 -10.58 -0.83
C ARG A 178 12.73 -10.57 -1.65
N HIS A 179 13.47 -11.68 -1.66
CA HIS A 179 14.75 -11.79 -2.37
C HIS A 179 14.56 -11.66 -3.89
N HIS A 180 13.59 -12.38 -4.46
CA HIS A 180 13.29 -12.28 -5.88
C HIS A 180 12.84 -10.88 -6.29
N MET A 181 11.92 -10.28 -5.53
CA MET A 181 11.43 -8.92 -5.80
C MET A 181 12.56 -7.89 -5.80
N THR A 182 13.50 -8.00 -4.85
CA THR A 182 14.64 -7.08 -4.72
C THR A 182 15.59 -7.21 -5.93
N ASN A 183 15.91 -8.44 -6.33
CA ASN A 183 16.75 -8.71 -7.50
C ASN A 183 16.08 -8.23 -8.79
N ARG A 184 14.76 -8.46 -8.92
CA ARG A 184 13.96 -8.05 -10.08
C ARG A 184 13.89 -6.53 -10.21
N LEU A 185 13.63 -5.82 -9.11
CA LEU A 185 13.65 -4.37 -9.07
C LEU A 185 15.03 -3.82 -9.47
N THR A 186 16.10 -4.39 -8.92
CA THR A 186 17.48 -3.97 -9.22
C THR A 186 17.81 -4.14 -10.69
N ALA A 187 17.50 -5.30 -11.27
CA ALA A 187 17.70 -5.55 -12.69
C ALA A 187 16.89 -4.60 -13.58
N MET A 188 15.62 -4.34 -13.21
CA MET A 188 14.73 -3.46 -13.97
C MET A 188 15.22 -1.99 -13.94
N LEU A 189 15.58 -1.46 -12.76
CA LEU A 189 16.09 -0.10 -12.64
C LEU A 189 17.40 0.11 -13.40
N ASN A 190 18.30 -0.88 -13.39
CA ASN A 190 19.54 -0.83 -14.17
C ASN A 190 19.28 -0.76 -15.68
N ALA A 191 18.34 -1.56 -16.19
CA ALA A 191 17.96 -1.53 -17.61
C ALA A 191 17.26 -0.21 -17.98
N TYR A 192 16.30 0.23 -17.16
CA TYR A 192 15.49 1.41 -17.45
C TYR A 192 16.24 2.72 -17.30
N ARG A 193 17.33 2.74 -16.54
CA ARG A 193 18.26 3.87 -16.51
C ARG A 193 18.90 4.12 -17.88
N VAL A 194 19.23 3.07 -18.62
CA VAL A 194 19.81 3.18 -19.97
C VAL A 194 18.73 3.58 -20.99
N GLU A 195 17.54 2.98 -20.89
CA GLU A 195 16.41 3.25 -21.79
C GLU A 195 15.66 4.55 -21.46
N LYS A 196 15.98 5.22 -20.34
CA LYS A 196 15.29 6.40 -19.80
C LYS A 196 13.80 6.16 -19.52
N ARG A 197 13.45 4.97 -19.03
CA ARG A 197 12.09 4.54 -18.70
C ARG A 197 11.80 4.65 -17.21
N SER A 198 10.53 4.65 -16.85
CA SER A 198 10.07 4.74 -15.47
C SER A 198 9.72 3.37 -14.89
N CYS A 199 9.68 3.30 -13.56
CA CYS A 199 9.24 2.11 -12.85
C CYS A 199 8.52 2.56 -11.57
N ALA A 200 7.28 2.12 -11.36
CA ALA A 200 6.56 2.37 -10.13
C ALA A 200 6.68 1.18 -9.18
N LEU A 201 6.88 1.48 -7.90
CA LEU A 201 6.90 0.53 -6.80
C LEU A 201 5.72 0.85 -5.88
N LEU A 202 4.89 -0.16 -5.64
CA LEU A 202 3.81 -0.08 -4.67
C LEU A 202 4.13 -1.06 -3.53
N MET A 203 3.95 -0.61 -2.30
CA MET A 203 4.05 -1.47 -1.13
C MET A 203 2.76 -1.40 -0.35
N LEU A 204 2.26 -2.56 0.02
CA LEU A 204 0.94 -2.77 0.58
C LEU A 204 1.09 -3.42 1.94
N ASP A 205 0.27 -2.96 2.88
CA ASP A 205 0.12 -3.57 4.20
C ASP A 205 -1.35 -3.85 4.46
N LEU A 206 -1.66 -5.00 5.04
CA LEU A 206 -3.04 -5.39 5.32
C LEU A 206 -3.49 -4.82 6.67
N ASP A 207 -4.36 -3.82 6.63
CA ASP A 207 -4.87 -3.19 7.83
C ASP A 207 -5.69 -4.20 8.66
N ARG A 208 -5.44 -4.24 9.97
CA ARG A 208 -6.12 -5.12 10.94
C ARG A 208 -5.90 -6.63 10.70
N PHE A 209 -4.89 -7.04 9.92
CA PHE A 209 -4.55 -8.46 9.74
C PHE A 209 -4.25 -9.17 11.06
N LYS A 210 -3.54 -8.49 11.97
CA LYS A 210 -3.27 -9.02 13.32
C LYS A 210 -4.55 -9.37 14.09
N GLN A 211 -5.60 -8.55 13.99
CA GLN A 211 -6.89 -8.81 14.64
C GLN A 211 -7.53 -10.10 14.13
N VAL A 212 -7.37 -10.41 12.84
CA VAL A 212 -7.85 -11.68 12.27
C VAL A 212 -7.09 -12.86 12.88
N ASN A 213 -5.77 -12.79 12.98
CA ASN A 213 -4.97 -13.83 13.65
C ASN A 213 -5.35 -14.02 15.11
N ASP A 214 -5.55 -12.92 15.84
CA ASP A 214 -5.87 -12.96 17.26
C ASP A 214 -7.28 -13.50 17.52
N THR A 215 -8.23 -13.29 16.59
CA THR A 215 -9.64 -13.69 16.74
C THR A 215 -9.93 -15.08 16.16
N LEU A 216 -9.38 -15.41 15.00
CA LEU A 216 -9.68 -16.64 14.24
C LEU A 216 -8.51 -17.63 14.18
N GLY A 217 -7.34 -17.25 14.70
CA GLY A 217 -6.14 -18.07 14.72
C GLY A 217 -5.27 -17.96 13.46
N HIS A 218 -4.02 -18.38 13.59
CA HIS A 218 -3.04 -18.34 12.49
C HIS A 218 -3.45 -19.10 11.21
N PRO A 219 -4.10 -20.28 11.27
CA PRO A 219 -4.55 -20.96 10.05
C PRO A 219 -5.53 -20.11 9.21
N ALA A 220 -6.41 -19.36 9.88
CA ALA A 220 -7.33 -18.44 9.22
C ALA A 220 -6.59 -17.26 8.59
N GLY A 221 -5.58 -16.71 9.28
CA GLY A 221 -4.70 -15.69 8.71
C GLY A 221 -3.91 -16.17 7.49
N ASP A 222 -3.41 -17.41 7.52
CA ASP A 222 -2.73 -18.02 6.38
C ASP A 222 -3.65 -18.15 5.17
N GLU A 223 -4.90 -18.57 5.38
CA GLU A 223 -5.90 -18.65 4.32
C GLU A 223 -6.30 -17.27 3.78
N LEU A 224 -6.42 -16.27 4.67
CA LEU A 224 -6.63 -14.89 4.27
C LEU A 224 -5.51 -14.39 3.35
N LEU A 225 -4.24 -14.66 3.68
CA LEU A 225 -3.10 -14.27 2.86
C LEU A 225 -3.10 -14.93 1.47
N ARG A 226 -3.52 -16.21 1.38
CA ARG A 226 -3.70 -16.88 0.08
C ARG A 226 -4.79 -16.21 -0.75
N GLN A 227 -5.92 -15.86 -0.15
CA GLN A 227 -7.01 -15.18 -0.86
C GLN A 227 -6.62 -13.77 -1.30
N VAL A 228 -5.87 -13.03 -0.47
CA VAL A 228 -5.30 -11.71 -0.82
C VAL A 228 -4.39 -11.84 -2.05
N ALA A 229 -3.47 -12.81 -2.04
CA ALA A 229 -2.58 -13.06 -3.18
C ALA A 229 -3.35 -13.34 -4.48
N GLN A 230 -4.39 -14.17 -4.40
CA GLN A 230 -5.26 -14.45 -5.55
C GLN A 230 -6.01 -13.22 -6.06
N ARG A 231 -6.49 -12.35 -5.16
CA ARG A 231 -7.14 -11.08 -5.54
C ARG A 231 -6.16 -10.15 -6.24
N LEU A 232 -4.96 -9.99 -5.68
CA LEU A 232 -3.91 -9.16 -6.30
C LEU A 232 -3.58 -9.62 -7.72
N GLN A 233 -3.40 -10.93 -7.92
CA GLN A 233 -3.13 -11.51 -9.25
C GLN A 233 -4.22 -11.23 -10.30
N ARG A 234 -5.47 -11.02 -9.89
CA ARG A 234 -6.58 -10.70 -10.81
C ARG A 234 -6.67 -9.22 -11.18
N ILE A 235 -6.15 -8.34 -10.33
CA ILE A 235 -6.32 -6.88 -10.44
C ILE A 235 -5.09 -6.25 -11.08
N VAL A 236 -3.91 -6.71 -10.67
CA VAL A 236 -2.64 -6.18 -11.11
C VAL A 236 -2.39 -6.60 -12.57
N PRO A 237 -1.94 -5.68 -13.44
CA PRO A 237 -1.65 -6.00 -14.83
C PRO A 237 -0.64 -7.14 -14.98
N ALA A 238 -0.78 -7.97 -16.01
CA ALA A 238 0.12 -9.11 -16.25
C ALA A 238 1.58 -8.73 -16.54
N CYS A 239 1.85 -7.45 -16.89
CA CYS A 239 3.21 -6.95 -17.04
C CYS A 239 3.89 -6.59 -15.71
N ALA A 240 3.12 -6.48 -14.61
CA ALA A 240 3.63 -6.15 -13.29
C ALA A 240 3.97 -7.42 -12.49
N GLU A 241 4.92 -7.28 -11.56
CA GLU A 241 5.37 -8.36 -10.68
C GLU A 241 4.76 -8.19 -9.30
N ILE A 242 4.34 -9.29 -8.66
CA ILE A 242 3.71 -9.29 -7.33
C ILE A 242 4.50 -10.20 -6.41
N GLY A 243 4.86 -9.69 -5.24
CA GLY A 243 5.55 -10.46 -4.21
C GLY A 243 4.98 -10.25 -2.82
N ARG A 244 5.21 -11.23 -1.95
CA ARG A 244 5.00 -11.12 -0.51
C ARG A 244 6.35 -10.98 0.18
N LEU A 245 6.52 -9.88 0.91
CA LEU A 245 7.80 -9.56 1.56
C LEU A 245 7.95 -10.24 2.93
N GLY A 246 6.84 -10.60 3.55
CA GLY A 246 6.74 -11.28 4.85
C GLY A 246 5.54 -10.77 5.64
N GLY A 247 5.02 -11.56 6.58
CA GLY A 247 3.86 -11.14 7.38
C GLY A 247 2.65 -10.80 6.51
N ASP A 248 2.15 -9.58 6.66
CA ASP A 248 1.07 -8.92 5.92
C ASP A 248 1.54 -7.94 4.83
N GLU A 249 2.85 -7.92 4.54
CA GLU A 249 3.43 -7.00 3.55
C GLU A 249 3.45 -7.62 2.14
N PHE A 250 2.90 -6.90 1.17
CA PHE A 250 2.95 -7.22 -0.25
C PHE A 250 3.64 -6.09 -1.04
N GLN A 251 4.18 -6.43 -2.20
CA GLN A 251 4.85 -5.48 -3.08
C GLN A 251 4.43 -5.72 -4.53
N VAL A 252 4.23 -4.63 -5.27
CA VAL A 252 3.94 -4.66 -6.71
C VAL A 252 4.94 -3.77 -7.45
N ILE A 253 5.60 -4.31 -8.47
CA ILE A 253 6.49 -3.57 -9.37
C ILE A 253 5.76 -3.40 -10.70
N VAL A 254 5.49 -2.14 -11.09
CA VAL A 254 4.84 -1.82 -12.36
C VAL A 254 5.85 -1.21 -13.33
N PRO A 255 6.21 -1.92 -14.42
CA PRO A 255 7.16 -1.41 -15.39
C PRO A 255 6.55 -0.29 -16.24
N ASP A 256 7.37 0.73 -16.54
CA ASP A 256 7.11 1.75 -17.56
C ASP A 256 5.83 2.56 -17.35
N LEU A 257 5.51 2.86 -16.09
CA LEU A 257 4.36 3.66 -15.70
C LEU A 257 4.76 4.74 -14.70
N ASP A 258 4.56 6.01 -15.07
CA ASP A 258 4.74 7.17 -14.19
C ASP A 258 3.51 8.09 -14.11
N ASP A 259 2.41 7.68 -14.74
CA ASP A 259 1.13 8.38 -14.68
C ASP A 259 0.50 8.18 -13.31
N ARG A 260 0.51 9.24 -12.49
CA ARG A 260 -0.05 9.21 -11.13
C ARG A 260 -1.58 9.05 -11.11
N GLY A 261 -2.26 9.40 -12.20
CA GLY A 261 -3.69 9.12 -12.35
C GLY A 261 -3.95 7.62 -12.46
N GLU A 262 -3.25 6.94 -13.38
CA GLU A 262 -3.41 5.49 -13.60
C GLU A 262 -2.93 4.66 -12.39
N LEU A 263 -1.82 5.07 -11.77
CA LEU A 263 -1.32 4.44 -10.55
C LEU A 263 -2.29 4.62 -9.38
N GLY A 264 -2.90 5.80 -9.25
CA GLY A 264 -3.93 6.06 -8.24
C GLY A 264 -5.19 5.22 -8.47
N GLU A 265 -5.63 5.06 -9.72
CA GLU A 265 -6.74 4.16 -10.07
C GLU A 265 -6.43 2.69 -9.79
N LEU A 266 -5.20 2.23 -10.08
CA LEU A 266 -4.74 0.89 -9.71
C LEU A 266 -4.76 0.70 -8.19
N ALA A 267 -4.20 1.64 -7.43
CA ALA A 267 -4.17 1.57 -5.97
C ALA A 267 -5.58 1.56 -5.37
N ASN A 268 -6.48 2.41 -5.84
CA ASN A 268 -7.89 2.41 -5.42
C ASN A 268 -8.59 1.08 -5.70
N ARG A 269 -8.38 0.49 -6.89
CA ARG A 269 -8.94 -0.83 -7.22
C ARG A 269 -8.41 -1.92 -6.31
N ILE A 270 -7.11 -1.90 -6.00
CA ILE A 270 -6.50 -2.83 -5.05
C ILE A 270 -7.14 -2.66 -3.67
N ILE A 271 -7.24 -1.43 -3.16
CA ILE A 271 -7.86 -1.13 -1.85
C ILE A 271 -9.30 -1.65 -1.81
N GLN A 272 -10.11 -1.30 -2.81
CA GLN A 272 -11.52 -1.71 -2.87
C GLN A 272 -11.70 -3.23 -2.92
N MET A 273 -10.83 -3.93 -3.65
CA MET A 273 -10.91 -5.38 -3.81
C MET A 273 -10.36 -6.14 -2.61
N ILE A 274 -9.27 -5.69 -2.01
CA ILE A 274 -8.75 -6.29 -0.78
C ILE A 274 -9.74 -6.05 0.36
N SER A 275 -10.43 -4.90 0.37
CA SER A 275 -11.45 -4.58 1.38
C SER A 275 -12.75 -5.39 1.24
N GLN A 276 -12.92 -6.21 0.19
CA GLN A 276 -14.07 -7.09 0.09
C GLN A 276 -14.02 -8.17 1.18
N PRO A 277 -15.16 -8.62 1.73
CA PRO A 277 -15.19 -9.66 2.75
C PRO A 277 -14.52 -10.96 2.31
N TYR A 278 -13.86 -11.65 3.24
CA TYR A 278 -13.28 -12.97 3.07
C TYR A 278 -14.14 -14.00 3.79
N SER A 279 -14.37 -15.14 3.15
CA SER A 279 -14.98 -16.29 3.80
C SER A 279 -13.87 -17.25 4.19
N ILE A 280 -13.72 -17.46 5.48
CA ILE A 280 -12.67 -18.31 6.06
C ILE A 280 -13.36 -19.25 7.04
N GLU A 281 -13.41 -20.54 6.69
CA GLU A 281 -13.99 -21.59 7.55
C GLU A 281 -15.43 -21.29 8.04
N GLY A 282 -16.23 -20.63 7.19
CA GLY A 282 -17.61 -20.23 7.54
C GLY A 282 -17.73 -18.93 8.34
N SER A 283 -16.62 -18.35 8.78
CA SER A 283 -16.55 -17.01 9.37
C SER A 283 -16.29 -15.94 8.30
N ARG A 284 -16.70 -14.70 8.59
CA ARG A 284 -16.49 -13.54 7.71
C ARG A 284 -15.38 -12.65 8.31
N ALA A 285 -14.30 -12.45 7.56
CA ALA A 285 -13.24 -11.51 7.92
C ALA A 285 -13.25 -10.32 6.96
N ILE A 286 -12.94 -9.12 7.47
CA ILE A 286 -12.80 -7.91 6.67
C ILE A 286 -11.52 -7.23 7.11
N ILE A 287 -10.64 -6.96 6.15
CA ILE A 287 -9.38 -6.24 6.34
C ILE A 287 -9.36 -5.03 5.40
N GLY A 288 -8.57 -4.01 5.74
CA GLY A 288 -8.25 -2.93 4.81
C GLY A 288 -6.90 -3.18 4.15
N THR A 289 -6.45 -2.23 3.34
CA THR A 289 -5.04 -2.15 2.96
C THR A 289 -4.60 -0.71 2.77
N SER A 290 -3.43 -0.41 3.30
CA SER A 290 -2.74 0.86 3.09
C SER A 290 -1.67 0.66 2.03
N ILE A 291 -1.49 1.65 1.12
CA ILE A 291 -0.56 1.54 -0.01
C ILE A 291 0.37 2.75 -0.09
N GLY A 292 1.68 2.50 -0.08
CA GLY A 292 2.69 3.49 -0.45
C GLY A 292 3.10 3.34 -1.91
N ILE A 293 3.30 4.45 -2.63
CA ILE A 293 3.69 4.44 -4.04
C ILE A 293 4.90 5.35 -4.26
N ALA A 294 5.97 4.84 -4.86
CA ALA A 294 7.10 5.63 -5.33
C ALA A 294 7.43 5.30 -6.80
N ILE A 295 7.96 6.26 -7.55
CA ILE A 295 8.19 6.15 -8.98
C ILE A 295 9.64 6.53 -9.29
N ALA A 296 10.42 5.58 -9.81
CA ALA A 296 11.73 5.87 -10.38
C ALA A 296 11.60 6.50 -11.77
N PRO A 297 12.45 7.47 -12.13
CA PRO A 297 13.60 7.98 -11.37
C PRO A 297 13.28 9.15 -10.42
N TYR A 298 12.00 9.52 -10.27
CA TYR A 298 11.59 10.74 -9.57
C TYR A 298 11.84 10.68 -8.07
N ASP A 299 11.51 9.54 -7.45
CA ASP A 299 11.51 9.32 -5.99
C ASP A 299 12.75 8.53 -5.52
N GLY A 300 13.64 8.19 -6.45
CA GLY A 300 14.83 7.38 -6.23
C GLY A 300 15.34 6.82 -7.55
N ILE A 301 16.65 6.78 -7.70
CA ILE A 301 17.30 6.18 -8.87
C ILE A 301 17.86 4.80 -8.54
N GLU A 302 18.22 4.56 -7.27
CA GLU A 302 18.70 3.28 -6.77
C GLU A 302 17.57 2.48 -6.08
N PRO A 303 17.61 1.13 -6.10
CA PRO A 303 16.57 0.29 -5.50
C PRO A 303 16.29 0.61 -4.04
N ASN A 304 17.32 0.82 -3.23
CA ASN A 304 17.19 1.12 -1.80
C ASN A 304 16.54 2.49 -1.55
N GLU A 305 16.79 3.49 -2.41
CA GLU A 305 16.14 4.79 -2.32
C GLU A 305 14.64 4.66 -2.60
N LEU A 306 14.30 3.92 -3.66
CA LEU A 306 12.91 3.72 -4.06
C LEU A 306 12.11 2.91 -3.03
N ILE A 307 12.70 1.85 -2.47
CA ILE A 307 12.09 1.06 -1.38
C ILE A 307 11.83 1.98 -0.19
N LYS A 308 12.84 2.74 0.25
CA LYS A 308 12.71 3.66 1.39
C LYS A 308 11.65 4.74 1.14
N ALA A 309 11.58 5.30 -0.07
CA ALA A 309 10.55 6.26 -0.45
C ALA A 309 9.14 5.63 -0.38
N THR A 310 9.01 4.40 -0.85
CA THR A 310 7.74 3.66 -0.81
C THR A 310 7.32 3.31 0.63
N ASP A 311 8.27 2.93 1.49
CA ASP A 311 8.05 2.69 2.92
C ASP A 311 7.51 3.95 3.62
N LEU A 312 8.13 5.10 3.38
CA LEU A 312 7.69 6.38 3.95
C LEU A 312 6.28 6.75 3.47
N ALA A 313 5.99 6.52 2.19
CA ALA A 313 4.64 6.73 1.65
C ALA A 313 3.61 5.78 2.28
N LEU A 314 3.95 4.50 2.44
CA LEU A 314 3.07 3.51 3.07
C LEU A 314 2.80 3.85 4.53
N TYR A 315 3.83 4.26 5.27
CA TYR A 315 3.71 4.71 6.64
C TYR A 315 2.78 5.92 6.75
N ALA A 316 2.93 6.92 5.86
CA ALA A 316 2.04 8.06 5.80
C ALA A 316 0.59 7.69 5.45
N ALA A 317 0.38 6.67 4.59
CA ALA A 317 -0.95 6.16 4.27
C ALA A 317 -1.62 5.52 5.50
N LYS A 318 -0.88 4.75 6.29
CA LYS A 318 -1.39 4.22 7.57
C LYS A 318 -1.73 5.33 8.55
N GLY A 319 -0.84 6.32 8.66
CA GLY A 319 -0.98 7.42 9.61
C GLY A 319 -2.14 8.37 9.34
N GLY A 320 -2.61 8.48 8.10
CA GLY A 320 -3.71 9.35 7.71
C GLY A 320 -5.11 8.72 7.76
N GLY A 321 -5.30 7.57 8.43
CA GLY A 321 -6.62 6.92 8.56
C GLY A 321 -6.74 5.51 7.95
N ARG A 322 -5.65 4.94 7.40
CA ARG A 322 -5.62 3.60 6.75
C ARG A 322 -6.56 3.49 5.54
N ALA A 323 -6.63 2.31 4.91
CA ALA A 323 -7.49 2.03 3.75
C ALA A 323 -7.36 3.06 2.60
N GLN A 324 -6.17 3.60 2.41
CA GLN A 324 -5.86 4.63 1.42
C GLN A 324 -4.49 4.41 0.80
N PHE A 325 -4.20 5.16 -0.27
CA PHE A 325 -2.86 5.18 -0.84
C PHE A 325 -2.21 6.55 -0.64
N ARG A 326 -0.87 6.59 -0.73
CA ARG A 326 -0.09 7.83 -0.76
C ARG A 326 1.01 7.69 -1.79
N PHE A 327 1.20 8.73 -2.61
CA PHE A 327 2.46 8.89 -3.34
C PHE A 327 3.53 9.44 -2.41
N TYR A 328 4.78 9.00 -2.62
CA TYR A 328 5.91 9.62 -1.98
C TYR A 328 6.02 11.10 -2.35
N SER A 329 6.37 11.91 -1.36
CA SER A 329 6.86 13.27 -1.52
C SER A 329 7.92 13.52 -0.44
N ASN A 330 8.85 14.44 -0.68
CA ASN A 330 9.89 14.77 0.29
C ASN A 330 9.29 15.30 1.61
N ASP A 331 8.14 15.97 1.55
CA ASP A 331 7.40 16.46 2.73
C ASP A 331 7.00 15.30 3.69
N LEU A 332 6.84 14.06 3.19
CA LEU A 332 6.53 12.89 4.03
C LEU A 332 7.70 12.45 4.90
N LYS A 333 8.94 12.75 4.49
CA LYS A 333 10.12 12.41 5.26
C LYS A 333 10.20 13.25 6.54
N GLU A 334 9.86 14.54 6.43
CA GLU A 334 9.76 15.46 7.58
C GLU A 334 8.58 15.06 8.47
N SER A 335 7.42 14.76 7.88
CA SER A 335 6.22 14.34 8.62
C SER A 335 6.37 13.05 9.45
N ALA A 336 7.30 12.15 9.11
CA ALA A 336 7.52 10.91 9.86
C ALA A 336 8.31 11.14 11.15
N ASP A 337 9.28 12.05 11.13
CA ASP A 337 10.00 12.48 12.33
C ASP A 337 9.05 13.30 13.23
N ASP A 338 8.27 14.22 12.64
CA ASP A 338 7.22 14.99 13.35
C ASP A 338 6.19 14.07 14.03
N ARG A 339 5.75 12.98 13.37
CA ARG A 339 4.77 12.05 13.95
C ARG A 339 5.30 11.37 15.21
N ARG A 340 6.59 11.03 15.25
CA ARG A 340 7.21 10.41 16.41
C ARG A 340 7.29 11.38 17.58
N GLU A 341 7.67 12.62 17.30
CA GLU A 341 7.68 13.71 18.28
C GLU A 341 6.27 13.94 18.85
N ILE A 342 5.27 14.05 17.97
CA ILE A 342 3.85 14.15 18.35
C ILE A 342 3.39 12.94 19.19
N GLU A 343 3.84 11.71 18.90
CA GLU A 343 3.50 10.54 19.74
C GLU A 343 4.09 10.65 21.15
N GLU A 344 5.36 11.05 21.25
CA GLU A 344 6.06 11.24 22.52
C GLU A 344 5.39 12.36 23.34
N ASP A 345 5.10 13.50 22.71
CA ASP A 345 4.49 14.66 23.37
C ASP A 345 3.01 14.44 23.73
N LEU A 346 2.25 13.66 22.96
CA LEU A 346 0.85 13.37 23.25
C LEU A 346 0.66 12.62 24.57
N ARG A 347 1.65 11.83 25.00
CA ARG A 347 1.62 11.14 26.31
C ARG A 347 1.58 12.13 27.47
N ASP A 348 2.26 13.26 27.30
CA ASP A 348 2.40 14.28 28.33
C ASP A 348 1.39 15.43 28.17
N ALA A 349 0.73 15.55 27.00
CA ALA A 349 -0.22 16.61 26.67
C ALA A 349 -1.37 16.75 27.67
N LEU A 350 -1.92 15.63 28.17
CA LEU A 350 -2.96 15.62 29.21
C LEU A 350 -2.44 16.18 30.54
N ALA A 351 -1.24 15.76 30.97
CA ALA A 351 -0.65 16.18 32.24
C ALA A 351 -0.25 17.65 32.21
N HIS A 352 0.13 18.17 31.04
CA HIS A 352 0.53 19.55 30.83
C HIS A 352 -0.63 20.50 30.49
N GLY A 353 -1.88 20.00 30.42
CA GLY A 353 -3.05 20.83 30.14
C GLY A 353 -3.05 21.46 28.73
N GLN A 354 -2.46 20.75 27.76
CA GLN A 354 -2.35 21.21 26.36
C GLN A 354 -3.59 20.89 25.52
N LEU A 355 -4.50 20.08 26.07
CA LEU A 355 -5.73 19.67 25.40
C LEU A 355 -6.92 20.50 25.90
N GLU A 356 -7.76 20.91 24.96
CA GLU A 356 -9.01 21.63 25.25
C GLU A 356 -10.18 21.07 24.45
N MET A 357 -11.40 21.26 24.96
CA MET A 357 -12.62 20.88 24.28
C MET A 357 -13.24 22.09 23.58
N HIS A 358 -13.48 21.96 22.28
CA HIS A 358 -14.31 22.87 21.51
C HIS A 358 -15.65 22.22 21.22
N TYR A 359 -16.66 23.05 20.97
CA TYR A 359 -18.04 22.62 20.85
C TYR A 359 -18.61 23.18 19.56
N GLN A 360 -19.07 22.30 18.66
CA GLN A 360 -19.74 22.69 17.43
C GLN A 360 -21.25 22.46 17.56
N PRO A 361 -22.10 23.46 17.30
CA PRO A 361 -23.54 23.29 17.44
C PRO A 361 -24.11 22.40 16.33
N PHE A 362 -25.04 21.53 16.69
CA PHE A 362 -25.99 20.94 15.74
C PHE A 362 -27.38 21.55 15.97
N VAL A 363 -28.01 21.92 14.86
CA VAL A 363 -29.13 22.87 14.82
C VAL A 363 -30.30 22.22 14.08
N GLY A 364 -31.54 22.52 14.49
CA GLY A 364 -32.73 22.06 13.76
C GLY A 364 -32.76 22.58 12.32
N ALA A 365 -32.95 21.67 11.35
CA ALA A 365 -32.87 22.02 9.93
C ALA A 365 -33.95 23.02 9.48
N LYS A 366 -35.08 23.11 10.21
CA LYS A 366 -36.25 23.93 9.85
C LYS A 366 -36.39 25.21 10.67
N ASP A 367 -36.03 25.18 11.96
CA ASP A 367 -36.22 26.30 12.90
C ASP A 367 -34.91 26.98 13.33
N HIS A 368 -33.78 26.43 12.88
CA HIS A 368 -32.42 26.83 13.22
C HIS A 368 -32.19 27.01 14.74
N GLN A 369 -32.89 26.24 15.55
CA GLN A 369 -32.66 26.19 17.00
C GLN A 369 -31.57 25.18 17.35
N VAL A 370 -30.64 25.58 18.22
CA VAL A 370 -29.61 24.67 18.75
C VAL A 370 -30.26 23.56 19.55
N ARG A 371 -29.85 22.32 19.25
CA ARG A 371 -30.29 21.12 20.01
C ARG A 371 -29.20 20.56 20.91
N GLY A 372 -27.96 20.96 20.67
CA GLY A 372 -26.80 20.53 21.43
C GLY A 372 -25.51 20.84 20.69
N PHE A 373 -24.41 20.31 21.20
CA PHE A 373 -23.09 20.52 20.65
C PHE A 373 -22.32 19.21 20.55
N GLU A 374 -21.59 19.03 19.46
CA GLU A 374 -20.56 18.01 19.35
C GLU A 374 -19.27 18.50 20.00
N ALA A 375 -18.73 17.69 20.91
CA ALA A 375 -17.51 17.97 21.64
C ALA A 375 -16.30 17.44 20.84
N LEU A 376 -15.43 18.37 20.45
CA LEU A 376 -14.31 18.14 19.56
C LEU A 376 -13.01 18.54 20.27
N MET A 377 -12.13 17.58 20.47
CA MET A 377 -10.83 17.81 21.11
C MET A 377 -9.96 18.72 20.25
N ARG A 378 -9.17 19.59 20.86
CA ARG A 378 -8.13 20.41 20.23
C ARG A 378 -6.86 20.27 21.04
N TRP A 379 -5.72 20.28 20.35
CA TRP A 379 -4.42 20.22 20.99
C TRP A 379 -3.62 21.46 20.60
N GLU A 380 -3.29 22.27 21.61
CA GLU A 380 -2.41 23.43 21.47
C GLU A 380 -1.00 23.04 21.94
N HIS A 381 -0.13 22.74 20.97
CA HIS A 381 1.24 22.36 21.22
C HIS A 381 2.13 23.60 21.44
N PRO A 382 3.05 23.60 22.43
CA PRO A 382 3.92 24.75 22.69
C PRO A 382 4.81 25.15 21.50
N GLU A 383 5.32 24.17 20.75
CA GLU A 383 6.21 24.40 19.60
C GLU A 383 5.47 24.43 18.25
N HIS A 384 4.63 23.42 17.97
CA HIS A 384 3.89 23.29 16.70
C HIS A 384 2.58 24.09 16.63
N GLY A 385 2.11 24.70 17.71
CA GLY A 385 0.81 25.38 17.77
C GLY A 385 -0.36 24.39 17.69
N ALA A 386 -1.47 24.81 17.07
CA ALA A 386 -2.68 24.00 16.99
C ALA A 386 -2.49 22.75 16.11
N ILE A 387 -2.51 21.57 16.72
CA ILE A 387 -2.44 20.27 16.04
C ILE A 387 -3.85 19.73 15.78
N SER A 388 -4.14 19.38 14.53
CA SER A 388 -5.46 18.87 14.12
C SER A 388 -5.77 17.49 14.71
N PRO A 389 -7.02 17.22 15.16
CA PRO A 389 -7.46 15.88 15.58
C PRO A 389 -7.25 14.80 14.52
N THR A 390 -7.34 15.17 13.24
CA THR A 390 -7.07 14.24 12.12
C THR A 390 -5.63 13.73 12.10
N VAL A 391 -4.71 14.38 12.83
CA VAL A 391 -3.30 13.99 12.96
C VAL A 391 -3.09 13.18 14.23
N PHE A 392 -3.49 13.71 15.40
CA PHE A 392 -3.12 13.09 16.68
C PHE A 392 -4.06 11.98 17.15
N ILE A 393 -5.33 11.94 16.72
CA ILE A 393 -6.25 10.86 17.12
C ILE A 393 -5.80 9.50 16.55
N PRO A 394 -5.42 9.36 15.26
CA PRO A 394 -4.86 8.11 14.75
C PRO A 394 -3.56 7.69 15.47
N ILE A 395 -2.73 8.65 15.86
CA ILE A 395 -1.51 8.39 16.65
C ILE A 395 -1.89 7.85 18.03
N ALA A 396 -2.92 8.42 18.67
CA ALA A 396 -3.42 7.96 19.95
C ALA A 396 -3.99 6.54 19.90
N GLU A 397 -4.67 6.17 18.82
CA GLU A 397 -5.16 4.80 18.60
C GLU A 397 -3.98 3.83 18.46
N ASP A 398 -3.02 4.14 17.58
CA ASP A 398 -1.85 3.30 17.34
C ASP A 398 -0.97 3.08 18.58
N SER A 399 -0.92 4.09 19.48
CA SER A 399 -0.13 4.09 20.71
C SER A 399 -0.91 3.69 21.97
N ASN A 400 -2.18 3.28 21.84
CA ASN A 400 -3.11 2.98 22.95
C ASN A 400 -3.34 4.13 23.94
N LEU A 401 -3.12 5.38 23.53
CA LEU A 401 -3.43 6.58 24.33
C LEU A 401 -4.91 6.99 24.21
N ILE A 402 -5.63 6.46 23.20
CA ILE A 402 -7.01 6.84 22.91
C ILE A 402 -7.98 6.59 24.08
N ASP A 403 -7.76 5.55 24.88
CA ASP A 403 -8.58 5.26 26.07
C ASP A 403 -8.48 6.38 27.11
N SER A 404 -7.26 6.86 27.38
CA SER A 404 -7.01 7.93 28.36
C SER A 404 -7.52 9.29 27.86
N LEU A 405 -7.29 9.59 26.59
CA LEU A 405 -7.79 10.82 25.95
C LEU A 405 -9.31 10.87 25.95
N GLY A 406 -9.97 9.76 25.61
CA GLY A 406 -11.41 9.71 25.56
C GLY A 406 -12.07 9.70 26.94
N GLU A 407 -11.46 9.11 27.96
CA GLU A 407 -11.91 9.26 29.35
C GLU A 407 -11.88 10.72 29.80
N TRP A 408 -10.80 11.45 29.48
CA TRP A 408 -10.71 12.88 29.74
C TRP A 408 -11.76 13.67 28.97
N ALA A 409 -11.93 13.40 27.67
CA ALA A 409 -12.90 14.06 26.81
C ALA A 409 -14.34 13.89 27.32
N LEU A 410 -14.73 12.67 27.70
CA LEU A 410 -16.04 12.36 28.28
C LEU A 410 -16.30 13.15 29.56
N ARG A 411 -15.33 13.16 30.48
CA ARG A 411 -15.45 13.91 31.74
C ARG A 411 -15.59 15.41 31.48
N GLN A 412 -14.72 15.97 30.66
CA GLN A 412 -14.71 17.41 30.38
C GLN A 412 -16.00 17.84 29.65
N ALA A 413 -16.43 17.09 28.63
CA ALA A 413 -17.67 17.32 27.91
C ALA A 413 -18.89 17.27 28.82
N CYS A 414 -18.98 16.28 29.72
CA CYS A 414 -20.08 16.20 30.67
C CYS A 414 -20.09 17.35 31.68
N LEU A 415 -18.92 17.72 32.22
CA LEU A 415 -18.77 18.85 33.15
C LEU A 415 -19.18 20.18 32.52
N ASP A 416 -18.87 20.39 31.24
CA ASP A 416 -19.22 21.61 30.52
C ASP A 416 -20.68 21.63 30.11
N ALA A 417 -21.23 20.49 29.67
CA ALA A 417 -22.64 20.36 29.31
C ALA A 417 -23.59 20.53 30.52
N ALA A 418 -23.17 20.12 31.71
CA ALA A 418 -23.95 20.31 32.94
C ALA A 418 -24.20 21.78 33.29
N LYS A 419 -23.44 22.71 32.70
CA LYS A 419 -23.58 24.16 32.89
C LYS A 419 -24.53 24.79 31.86
N TRP A 420 -24.92 24.06 30.81
CA TRP A 420 -25.79 24.59 29.76
C TRP A 420 -27.26 24.61 30.21
N PRO A 421 -28.06 25.58 29.74
CA PRO A 421 -29.47 25.67 30.11
C PRO A 421 -30.31 24.60 29.42
N GLY A 422 -31.35 24.13 30.12
CA GLY A 422 -32.34 23.19 29.58
C GLY A 422 -31.76 21.81 29.27
N ASP A 423 -32.32 21.15 28.25
CA ASP A 423 -31.99 19.76 27.87
C ASP A 423 -31.05 19.69 26.66
N LEU A 424 -30.14 20.67 26.50
CA LEU A 424 -29.15 20.65 25.43
C LEU A 424 -28.26 19.41 25.54
N ALA A 425 -28.07 18.72 24.42
CA ALA A 425 -27.28 17.50 24.36
C ALA A 425 -25.79 17.81 24.11
N VAL A 426 -24.91 16.95 24.61
CA VAL A 426 -23.50 16.91 24.24
C VAL A 426 -23.19 15.58 23.57
N SER A 427 -22.61 15.66 22.38
CA SER A 427 -22.20 14.47 21.62
C SER A 427 -20.69 14.29 21.75
N VAL A 428 -20.23 13.09 22.08
CA VAL A 428 -18.81 12.76 22.26
C VAL A 428 -18.46 11.57 21.39
N ASN A 429 -17.42 11.73 20.57
CA ASN A 429 -16.88 10.69 19.71
C ASN A 429 -16.22 9.56 20.51
N VAL A 430 -16.52 8.32 20.15
CA VAL A 430 -15.96 7.11 20.76
C VAL A 430 -15.35 6.25 19.65
N SER A 431 -14.03 6.06 19.73
CA SER A 431 -13.31 5.19 18.78
C SER A 431 -13.76 3.73 18.90
N ALA A 432 -13.54 2.94 17.84
CA ALA A 432 -13.85 1.51 17.88
C ALA A 432 -13.04 0.75 18.94
N GLN A 433 -11.80 1.19 19.20
CA GLN A 433 -10.96 0.61 20.25
C GLN A 433 -11.55 0.84 21.64
N GLN A 434 -12.00 2.06 21.93
CA GLN A 434 -12.67 2.36 23.21
C GLN A 434 -14.00 1.63 23.35
N PHE A 435 -14.75 1.44 22.26
CA PHE A 435 -16.01 0.70 22.31
C PHE A 435 -15.82 -0.78 22.64
N LEU A 436 -14.72 -1.37 22.20
CA LEU A 436 -14.35 -2.75 22.53
C LEU A 436 -13.80 -2.90 23.97
N ASN A 437 -13.41 -1.80 24.61
CA ASN A 437 -12.95 -1.80 25.99
C ASN A 437 -14.12 -2.03 26.97
N GLU A 438 -14.10 -3.16 27.68
CA GLU A 438 -15.17 -3.55 28.61
C GLU A 438 -15.42 -2.52 29.74
N ASN A 439 -14.45 -1.65 30.01
CA ASN A 439 -14.52 -0.63 31.05
C ASN A 439 -15.27 0.65 30.62
N LEU A 440 -15.57 0.83 29.33
CA LEU A 440 -16.23 2.04 28.81
C LEU A 440 -17.53 2.42 29.58
N PRO A 441 -18.45 1.50 29.91
CA PRO A 441 -19.65 1.85 30.68
C PRO A 441 -19.35 2.43 32.07
N VAL A 442 -18.27 1.96 32.71
CA VAL A 442 -17.84 2.49 34.02
C VAL A 442 -17.28 3.90 33.87
N VAL A 443 -16.51 4.14 32.81
CA VAL A 443 -16.00 5.49 32.48
C VAL A 443 -17.14 6.48 32.25
N VAL A 444 -18.16 6.07 31.48
CA VAL A 444 -19.35 6.90 31.21
C VAL A 444 -20.15 7.18 32.49
N ASP A 445 -20.41 6.15 33.30
CA ASP A 445 -21.13 6.30 34.57
C ASP A 445 -20.42 7.26 35.53
N ASN A 446 -19.09 7.13 35.64
CA ASN A 446 -18.26 8.03 36.45
C ASN A 446 -18.29 9.47 35.93
N ALA A 447 -18.26 9.70 34.61
CA ALA A 447 -18.33 11.05 34.03
C ALA A 447 -19.69 11.71 34.29
N LEU A 448 -20.78 10.95 34.16
CA LEU A 448 -22.13 11.42 34.49
C LEU A 448 -22.28 11.71 35.99
N ALA A 449 -21.81 10.80 36.85
CA ALA A 449 -21.87 10.97 38.31
C ALA A 449 -21.06 12.18 38.79
N ALA A 450 -19.87 12.41 38.23
CA ALA A 450 -19.01 13.52 38.61
C ALA A 450 -19.54 14.89 38.14
N SER A 451 -20.21 14.93 36.98
CA SER A 451 -20.75 16.17 36.40
C SER A 451 -22.16 16.51 36.86
N GLY A 452 -22.95 15.50 37.27
CA GLY A 452 -24.37 15.65 37.53
C GLY A 452 -25.22 15.79 36.26
N LEU A 453 -24.65 15.58 35.07
CA LEU A 453 -25.36 15.65 33.80
C LEU A 453 -26.40 14.52 33.70
N SER A 454 -27.59 14.83 33.19
CA SER A 454 -28.59 13.80 32.88
C SER A 454 -28.06 12.90 31.78
N ALA A 455 -28.11 11.57 31.97
CA ALA A 455 -27.63 10.60 30.99
C ALA A 455 -28.25 10.82 29.59
N LYS A 456 -29.51 11.28 29.52
CA LYS A 456 -30.22 11.55 28.26
C LYS A 456 -29.64 12.73 27.45
N GLN A 457 -28.84 13.59 28.08
CA GLN A 457 -28.14 14.70 27.43
C GLN A 457 -26.79 14.25 26.86
N LEU A 458 -26.20 13.17 27.38
CA LEU A 458 -24.99 12.60 26.81
C LEU A 458 -25.34 11.68 25.64
N GLU A 459 -24.70 11.93 24.51
CA GLU A 459 -24.79 11.11 23.32
C GLU A 459 -23.40 10.64 22.91
N LEU A 460 -23.26 9.33 22.66
CA LEU A 460 -22.02 8.73 22.22
C LEU A 460 -22.08 8.51 20.71
N GLU A 461 -21.14 9.10 19.98
CA GLU A 461 -21.01 8.97 18.53
C GLU A 461 -20.03 7.84 18.22
N ILE A 462 -20.48 6.89 17.40
CA ILE A 462 -19.76 5.66 17.12
C ILE A 462 -19.77 5.43 15.61
N THR A 463 -18.61 5.14 15.03
CA THR A 463 -18.50 4.86 13.59
C THR A 463 -18.99 3.47 13.23
N GLU A 464 -19.31 3.24 11.95
CA GLU A 464 -19.70 1.91 11.44
C GLU A 464 -18.66 0.81 11.71
N SER A 465 -17.39 1.19 11.91
CA SER A 465 -16.27 0.26 12.08
C SER A 465 -16.38 -0.62 13.33
N VAL A 466 -17.18 -0.22 14.33
CA VAL A 466 -17.48 -1.03 15.52
C VAL A 466 -18.17 -2.34 15.17
N PHE A 467 -18.93 -2.40 14.07
CA PHE A 467 -19.64 -3.61 13.64
C PHE A 467 -18.75 -4.66 12.97
N MET A 468 -17.46 -4.35 12.75
CA MET A 468 -16.51 -5.27 12.11
C MET A 468 -15.93 -6.30 13.10
N GLY A 469 -16.13 -6.11 14.42
CA GLY A 469 -15.66 -7.00 15.47
C GLY A 469 -16.64 -8.12 15.86
N ASP A 470 -16.46 -8.68 17.06
CA ASP A 470 -17.36 -9.70 17.61
C ASP A 470 -18.77 -9.11 17.85
N VAL A 471 -19.75 -9.61 17.08
CA VAL A 471 -21.15 -9.19 17.13
C VAL A 471 -21.76 -9.43 18.51
N SER A 472 -21.34 -10.47 19.23
CA SER A 472 -21.89 -10.82 20.54
C SER A 472 -21.42 -9.85 21.63
N ALA A 473 -20.13 -9.51 21.64
CA ALA A 473 -19.55 -8.52 22.55
C ALA A 473 -20.14 -7.13 22.31
N THR A 474 -20.30 -6.76 21.03
CA THR A 474 -20.90 -5.49 20.60
C THR A 474 -22.33 -5.32 21.13
N ASP A 475 -23.18 -6.34 21.00
CA ASP A 475 -24.55 -6.34 21.52
C ASP A 475 -24.60 -6.20 23.05
N VAL A 476 -23.67 -6.82 23.77
CA VAL A 476 -23.56 -6.70 25.23
C VAL A 476 -23.17 -5.28 25.62
N MET A 477 -22.20 -4.68 24.93
CA MET A 477 -21.79 -3.29 25.18
C MET A 477 -22.94 -2.31 24.97
N PHE A 478 -23.68 -2.44 23.86
CA PHE A 478 -24.86 -1.62 23.61
C PHE A 478 -25.91 -1.72 24.72
N LYS A 479 -26.17 -2.92 25.23
CA LYS A 479 -27.10 -3.12 26.36
C LYS A 479 -26.60 -2.45 27.64
N LYS A 480 -25.29 -2.53 27.92
CA LYS A 480 -24.68 -1.87 29.10
C LYS A 480 -24.82 -0.35 29.00
N LEU A 481 -24.47 0.25 27.86
CA LEU A 481 -24.58 1.69 27.64
C LEU A 481 -26.04 2.16 27.70
N ARG A 482 -26.98 1.44 27.07
CA ARG A 482 -28.41 1.78 27.17
C ARG A 482 -28.95 1.74 28.59
N LYS A 483 -28.45 0.84 29.44
CA LYS A 483 -28.86 0.73 30.84
C LYS A 483 -28.48 2.00 31.63
N LEU A 484 -27.41 2.69 31.24
CA LEU A 484 -27.03 3.99 31.81
C LEU A 484 -27.99 5.12 31.38
N GLY A 485 -28.70 4.93 30.26
CA GLY A 485 -29.66 5.92 29.74
C GLY A 485 -29.06 6.96 28.80
N VAL A 486 -27.83 6.76 28.34
CA VAL A 486 -27.20 7.59 27.30
C VAL A 486 -27.82 7.34 25.93
N ARG A 487 -27.72 8.35 25.05
CA ARG A 487 -28.10 8.22 23.65
C ARG A 487 -26.94 7.70 22.82
N LEU A 488 -27.24 7.03 21.73
CA LEU A 488 -26.24 6.51 20.80
C LEU A 488 -26.50 7.05 19.40
N ALA A 489 -25.45 7.53 18.75
CA ALA A 489 -25.49 8.02 17.39
C ALA A 489 -24.50 7.24 16.51
N LEU A 490 -24.94 6.92 15.30
CA LEU A 490 -24.10 6.30 14.28
C LEU A 490 -23.48 7.39 13.42
N ASP A 491 -22.15 7.45 13.42
CA ASP A 491 -21.35 8.45 12.72
C ASP A 491 -20.83 7.94 11.36
N ASP A 492 -20.49 8.86 10.46
CA ASP A 492 -19.97 8.62 9.09
C ASP A 492 -20.83 7.67 8.22
N PHE A 493 -22.15 7.67 8.40
CA PHE A 493 -23.01 6.65 7.79
C PHE A 493 -23.02 6.71 6.26
N GLY A 494 -22.78 5.56 5.63
CA GLY A 494 -22.80 5.37 4.17
C GLY A 494 -21.43 5.41 3.48
N THR A 495 -20.36 5.78 4.19
CA THR A 495 -18.98 5.72 3.67
C THR A 495 -18.34 4.33 3.84
N GLY A 496 -18.91 3.49 4.71
CA GLY A 496 -18.47 2.13 5.00
C GLY A 496 -19.44 1.03 4.53
N TYR A 497 -19.18 -0.21 4.95
CA TYR A 497 -20.03 -1.36 4.62
C TYR A 497 -21.18 -1.52 5.62
N SER A 498 -22.18 -0.66 5.52
CA SER A 498 -23.42 -0.81 6.27
C SER A 498 -24.22 -2.04 5.83
N SER A 499 -24.17 -3.12 6.62
CA SER A 499 -25.21 -4.15 6.56
C SER A 499 -26.41 -3.63 7.33
N LEU A 500 -27.50 -3.32 6.63
CA LEU A 500 -28.82 -2.96 7.21
C LEU A 500 -29.23 -3.89 8.36
N SER A 501 -28.75 -5.13 8.33
CA SER A 501 -28.91 -6.14 9.38
C SER A 501 -28.38 -5.70 10.75
N TYR A 502 -27.26 -4.96 10.80
CA TYR A 502 -26.66 -4.47 12.05
C TYR A 502 -27.43 -3.27 12.60
N LEU A 503 -27.83 -2.35 11.72
CA LEU A 503 -28.63 -1.19 12.10
C LEU A 503 -29.93 -1.62 12.78
N ARG A 504 -30.53 -2.72 12.30
CA ARG A 504 -31.75 -3.30 12.91
C ARG A 504 -31.54 -3.79 14.35
N ARG A 505 -30.33 -4.20 14.71
CA ARG A 505 -29.99 -4.75 16.04
C ARG A 505 -29.46 -3.68 16.99
N ALA A 506 -28.77 -2.68 16.44
CA ALA A 506 -28.14 -1.63 17.22
C ALA A 506 -29.16 -0.58 17.69
N PRO A 507 -29.16 -0.19 18.96
CA PRO A 507 -30.21 0.65 19.53
C PRO A 507 -29.90 2.15 19.38
N PHE A 508 -29.54 2.60 18.18
CA PHE A 508 -29.23 4.00 17.89
C PHE A 508 -30.46 4.90 17.96
N ASP A 509 -30.24 6.14 18.38
CA ASP A 509 -31.23 7.22 18.45
C ASP A 509 -31.06 8.23 17.30
N LYS A 510 -29.88 8.26 16.67
CA LYS A 510 -29.52 9.19 15.61
C LYS A 510 -28.55 8.56 14.59
N ILE A 511 -28.68 8.98 13.33
CA ILE A 511 -27.73 8.71 12.24
C ILE A 511 -27.16 10.04 11.77
N LYS A 512 -25.83 10.14 11.68
CA LYS A 512 -25.14 11.28 11.07
C LYS A 512 -24.78 10.93 9.62
N ILE A 513 -25.17 11.79 8.69
CA ILE A 513 -24.95 11.65 7.26
C ILE A 513 -23.63 12.33 6.94
N ASP A 514 -22.67 11.55 6.47
CA ASP A 514 -21.32 12.03 6.19
C ASP A 514 -21.29 13.20 5.18
N GLN A 515 -20.36 14.11 5.43
CA GLN A 515 -20.15 15.32 4.63
C GLN A 515 -19.91 15.02 3.13
N SER A 516 -19.37 13.85 2.76
CA SER A 516 -19.11 13.54 1.35
C SER A 516 -20.38 13.39 0.51
N PHE A 517 -21.52 13.07 1.13
CA PHE A 517 -22.82 13.05 0.47
C PHE A 517 -23.47 14.43 0.45
N VAL A 518 -23.28 15.21 1.50
CA VAL A 518 -23.77 16.60 1.57
C VAL A 518 -23.06 17.45 0.51
N ARG A 519 -21.74 17.31 0.42
CA ARG A 519 -20.91 17.89 -0.63
C ARG A 519 -21.37 17.35 -1.98
N GLY A 520 -21.83 18.26 -2.84
CA GLY A 520 -22.30 17.92 -4.18
C GLY A 520 -23.78 17.53 -4.27
N CYS A 521 -24.57 17.56 -3.17
CA CYS A 521 -26.02 17.30 -3.23
C CYS A 521 -26.81 18.35 -4.04
N THR A 522 -26.18 19.46 -4.41
CA THR A 522 -26.74 20.54 -5.24
C THR A 522 -26.26 20.52 -6.70
N GLU A 523 -25.35 19.60 -7.09
CA GLU A 523 -24.85 19.48 -8.46
C GLU A 523 -25.90 18.83 -9.40
N GLY A 524 -25.97 19.29 -10.67
CA GLY A 524 -27.15 19.15 -11.55
C GLY A 524 -27.57 17.74 -12.01
N ASN A 525 -28.82 17.65 -12.49
CA ASN A 525 -29.60 16.62 -13.23
C ASN A 525 -29.39 15.09 -13.05
N ASN A 526 -28.35 14.59 -12.38
CA ASN A 526 -28.18 13.15 -12.15
C ASN A 526 -27.50 12.89 -10.79
N ASN A 527 -28.06 13.48 -9.74
CA ASN A 527 -27.41 13.57 -8.44
C ASN A 527 -27.65 12.32 -7.58
N SER A 528 -26.71 11.37 -7.63
CA SER A 528 -26.70 10.19 -6.76
C SER A 528 -26.69 10.54 -5.27
N ASN A 529 -26.02 11.63 -4.88
CA ASN A 529 -25.86 12.00 -3.48
C ASN A 529 -27.19 12.42 -2.85
N ALA A 530 -27.99 13.23 -3.54
CA ALA A 530 -29.33 13.59 -3.06
C ALA A 530 -30.25 12.36 -2.90
N ALA A 531 -30.14 11.38 -3.80
CA ALA A 531 -30.89 10.12 -3.70
C ALA A 531 -30.42 9.28 -2.50
N ILE A 532 -29.10 9.22 -2.24
CA ILE A 532 -28.53 8.54 -1.07
C ILE A 532 -29.01 9.20 0.22
N ILE A 533 -28.94 10.52 0.33
CA ILE A 533 -29.46 11.27 1.50
C ILE A 533 -30.94 10.94 1.71
N THR A 534 -31.75 10.97 0.64
CA THR A 534 -33.19 10.62 0.71
C THR A 534 -33.40 9.20 1.25
N ALA A 535 -32.60 8.24 0.81
CA ALA A 535 -32.67 6.86 1.28
C ALA A 535 -32.29 6.74 2.76
N ILE A 536 -31.23 7.43 3.20
CA ILE A 536 -30.78 7.44 4.60
C ILE A 536 -31.86 8.06 5.50
N VAL A 537 -32.41 9.23 5.12
CA VAL A 537 -33.50 9.89 5.87
C VAL A 537 -34.73 8.99 5.97
N SER A 538 -35.10 8.33 4.87
CA SER A 538 -36.25 7.42 4.86
C SER A 538 -36.02 6.19 5.76
N LEU A 539 -34.81 5.64 5.76
CA LEU A 539 -34.42 4.54 6.63
C LEU A 539 -34.45 4.95 8.10
N ALA A 540 -33.85 6.09 8.44
CA ALA A 540 -33.84 6.62 9.81
C ALA A 540 -35.27 6.80 10.35
N LYS A 541 -36.16 7.43 9.54
CA LYS A 541 -37.58 7.58 9.87
C LYS A 541 -38.28 6.24 10.11
N ALA A 542 -38.04 5.25 9.24
CA ALA A 542 -38.63 3.92 9.38
C ALA A 542 -38.16 3.18 10.65
N MET A 543 -36.99 3.56 11.18
CA MET A 543 -36.39 2.98 12.38
C MET A 543 -36.58 3.82 13.64
N GLY A 544 -37.27 4.96 13.54
CA GLY A 544 -37.50 5.88 14.67
C GLY A 544 -36.24 6.62 15.12
N MET A 545 -35.26 6.79 14.24
CA MET A 545 -34.02 7.50 14.47
C MET A 545 -34.09 8.91 13.89
N ARG A 546 -33.38 9.87 14.50
CA ARG A 546 -33.17 11.21 13.93
C ARG A 546 -32.00 11.22 12.96
N THR A 547 -31.95 12.23 12.11
CA THR A 547 -30.85 12.45 11.16
C THR A 547 -30.13 13.76 11.43
N THR A 548 -28.80 13.74 11.35
CA THR A 548 -27.97 14.94 11.27
C THR A 548 -27.23 14.95 9.94
N ALA A 549 -27.36 16.02 9.15
CA ALA A 549 -26.51 16.22 7.98
C ALA A 549 -25.26 17.01 8.36
N GLU A 550 -24.08 16.47 8.05
CA GLU A 550 -22.80 17.06 8.43
C GLU A 550 -22.13 17.85 7.32
N GLY A 551 -21.23 18.75 7.70
CA GLY A 551 -20.40 19.49 6.75
C GLY A 551 -21.20 20.42 5.84
N VAL A 552 -22.36 20.93 6.27
CA VAL A 552 -23.10 21.94 5.51
C VAL A 552 -22.36 23.27 5.57
N GLU A 553 -21.93 23.77 4.42
CA GLU A 553 -21.11 24.98 4.33
C GLU A 553 -21.78 26.07 3.48
N ALA A 554 -22.73 25.73 2.60
CA ALA A 554 -23.40 26.66 1.72
C ALA A 554 -24.93 26.73 1.92
N LEU A 555 -25.53 27.86 1.49
CA LEU A 555 -26.98 28.10 1.65
C LEU A 555 -27.82 27.18 0.76
N ASP A 556 -27.33 26.84 -0.44
CA ASP A 556 -28.02 25.90 -1.34
C ASP A 556 -28.03 24.47 -0.79
N GLU A 557 -26.95 24.05 -0.12
CA GLU A 557 -26.88 22.78 0.61
C GLU A 557 -27.89 22.76 1.75
N LEU A 558 -27.94 23.82 2.57
CA LEU A 558 -28.89 23.92 3.68
C LEU A 558 -30.34 23.83 3.19
N GLU A 559 -30.70 24.57 2.14
CA GLU A 559 -32.03 24.52 1.52
C GLU A 559 -32.34 23.12 1.00
N ARG A 560 -31.37 22.48 0.33
CA ARG A 560 -31.56 21.13 -0.22
C ARG A 560 -31.73 20.09 0.88
N ILE A 561 -30.91 20.13 1.93
CA ILE A 561 -31.00 19.22 3.07
C ILE A 561 -32.32 19.40 3.82
N GLY A 562 -32.77 20.65 4.01
CA GLY A 562 -34.09 20.94 4.57
C GLY A 562 -35.24 20.38 3.72
N ALA A 563 -35.14 20.46 2.40
CA ALA A 563 -36.12 19.87 1.47
C ALA A 563 -36.11 18.33 1.46
N LEU A 564 -35.00 17.71 1.84
CA LEU A 564 -34.88 16.25 2.01
C LEU A 564 -35.35 15.76 3.39
N ASP A 565 -35.91 16.65 4.22
CA ASP A 565 -36.42 16.37 5.57
C ASP A 565 -35.38 15.77 6.54
N ALA A 566 -34.12 16.20 6.46
CA ALA A 566 -33.18 15.94 7.56
C ALA A 566 -33.64 16.68 8.84
N ASP A 567 -33.45 16.07 10.01
CA ASP A 567 -33.92 16.65 11.28
C ASP A 567 -32.98 17.76 11.79
N LEU A 568 -31.68 17.49 11.74
CA LEU A 568 -30.62 18.33 12.26
C LEU A 568 -29.57 18.61 11.18
N VAL A 569 -28.87 19.73 11.32
CA VAL A 569 -27.77 20.16 10.48
C VAL A 569 -26.60 20.58 11.34
N GLN A 570 -25.41 20.18 10.93
CA GLN A 570 -24.14 20.60 11.50
C GLN A 570 -23.18 21.01 10.40
N GLY A 571 -22.50 22.14 10.58
CA GLY A 571 -21.53 22.61 9.61
C GLY A 571 -21.16 24.08 9.81
N PHE A 572 -20.19 24.54 9.03
CA PHE A 572 -19.67 25.91 9.13
C PHE A 572 -20.69 26.97 8.73
N ILE A 573 -21.78 26.58 8.06
CA ILE A 573 -22.91 27.48 7.78
C ILE A 573 -23.46 28.12 9.06
N PHE A 574 -23.43 27.42 10.20
CA PHE A 574 -23.89 27.96 11.48
C PHE A 574 -22.72 28.43 12.35
N SER A 575 -21.76 27.54 12.59
CA SER A 575 -20.59 27.85 13.41
C SER A 575 -19.49 26.82 13.21
N ARG A 576 -18.26 27.28 13.36
CA ARG A 576 -17.13 26.40 13.66
C ARG A 576 -17.23 25.91 15.11
N ALA A 577 -16.43 24.91 15.45
CA ALA A 577 -16.24 24.53 16.85
C ALA A 577 -15.63 25.71 17.62
N VAL A 578 -16.17 26.01 18.79
CA VAL A 578 -15.74 27.14 19.63
C VAL A 578 -15.47 26.67 21.06
N PRO A 579 -14.58 27.35 21.81
CA PRO A 579 -14.32 26.97 23.21
C PRO A 579 -15.55 27.19 24.09
N GLN A 580 -15.63 26.46 25.21
CA GLN A 580 -16.76 26.52 26.16
C GLN A 580 -17.12 27.95 26.58
N ARG A 581 -16.13 28.84 26.75
CA ARG A 581 -16.39 30.26 27.08
C ARG A 581 -17.29 30.94 26.05
N ALA A 582 -17.02 30.74 24.77
CA ALA A 582 -17.81 31.33 23.68
C ALA A 582 -19.22 30.71 23.61
N VAL A 583 -19.36 29.41 23.92
CA VAL A 583 -20.67 28.76 24.07
C VAL A 583 -21.47 29.45 25.17
N MET A 584 -20.89 29.61 26.36
CA MET A 584 -21.58 30.23 27.50
C MET A 584 -21.94 31.69 27.25
N GLU A 585 -21.08 32.47 26.60
CA GLU A 585 -21.37 33.85 26.19
C GLU A 585 -22.59 33.92 25.27
N LYS A 586 -22.68 33.01 24.29
CA LYS A 586 -23.84 32.96 23.40
C LYS A 586 -25.11 32.49 24.12
N LEU A 587 -25.02 31.46 24.96
CA LEU A 587 -26.14 30.96 25.76
C LEU A 587 -26.68 32.03 26.73
N ALA A 588 -25.81 32.89 27.27
CA ALA A 588 -26.21 33.98 28.17
C ALA A 588 -27.06 35.06 27.49
N THR A 589 -26.97 35.21 26.16
CA THR A 589 -27.84 36.15 25.41
C THR A 589 -29.28 35.66 25.29
N GLY A 590 -29.57 34.39 25.61
CA GLY A 590 -30.88 33.78 25.51
C GLY A 590 -31.30 33.40 24.07
N GLU A 591 -30.51 33.78 23.07
CA GLU A 591 -30.74 33.42 21.67
C GLU A 591 -30.09 32.06 21.35
N LEU A 592 -30.87 30.97 21.49
CA LEU A 592 -30.51 29.63 21.00
C LEU A 592 -30.67 29.48 19.48
N HIS A 593 -30.75 30.59 18.75
CA HIS A 593 -30.87 30.63 17.30
C HIS A 593 -29.49 30.91 16.67
N TYR A 594 -29.17 30.21 15.59
CA TYR A 594 -28.00 30.50 14.77
C TYR A 594 -28.46 30.86 13.37
N GLU A 595 -28.13 32.07 12.93
CA GLU A 595 -28.36 32.50 11.56
C GLU A 595 -27.38 31.79 10.62
N PRO A 596 -27.84 31.21 9.51
CA PRO A 596 -26.96 30.57 8.54
C PRO A 596 -26.17 31.63 7.76
N ILE A 597 -24.84 31.57 7.83
CA ILE A 597 -23.91 32.48 7.16
C ILE A 597 -22.95 31.66 6.30
N GLY A 598 -23.06 31.78 4.97
CA GLY A 598 -22.19 31.06 4.04
C GLY A 598 -22.37 31.50 2.58
N PRO A 599 -21.56 30.96 1.66
CA PRO A 599 -21.71 31.23 0.24
C PRO A 599 -23.06 30.72 -0.30
N ALA A 600 -23.57 31.39 -1.34
CA ALA A 600 -24.82 31.00 -1.99
C ALA A 600 -24.76 29.64 -2.74
N ARG A 601 -23.55 29.18 -3.09
CA ARG A 601 -23.31 27.87 -3.71
C ARG A 601 -22.01 27.25 -3.21
N HIS A 602 -22.05 25.95 -2.96
CA HIS A 602 -20.86 25.15 -2.68
C HIS A 602 -19.86 25.21 -3.87
N ARG A 603 -18.57 25.28 -3.57
CA ARG A 603 -17.46 25.26 -4.55
C ARG A 603 -16.47 24.19 -4.11
N ALA A 604 -15.85 23.50 -5.06
CA ALA A 604 -14.87 22.43 -4.78
C ALA A 604 -13.86 22.82 -3.68
N ASP A 605 -13.62 21.88 -2.76
CA ASP A 605 -12.77 22.04 -1.58
C ASP A 605 -11.45 22.75 -1.90
N ARG A 606 -11.19 23.82 -1.14
CA ARG A 606 -9.94 24.57 -1.21
C ARG A 606 -9.14 24.26 0.03
N LYS A 607 -7.99 23.60 -0.14
CA LYS A 607 -7.01 23.52 0.94
C LYS A 607 -6.31 24.86 1.04
N THR A 608 -6.44 25.53 2.19
CA THR A 608 -5.62 26.70 2.48
C THR A 608 -4.19 26.19 2.73
N LEU A 609 -3.26 26.67 1.92
CA LEU A 609 -1.84 26.35 2.02
C LEU A 609 -1.09 27.65 2.31
N PHE A 610 0.04 27.55 3.00
CA PHE A 610 0.96 28.67 3.18
C PHE A 610 2.33 28.23 2.68
N ARG A 611 2.41 28.01 1.37
CA ARG A 611 3.59 27.42 0.74
C ARG A 611 4.11 28.35 -0.34
N ARG A 612 5.40 28.70 -0.32
CA ARG A 612 6.03 29.35 -1.48
C ARG A 612 5.92 28.42 -2.68
N VAL A 613 5.71 28.96 -3.88
CA VAL A 613 5.67 28.26 -5.16
C VAL A 613 6.43 29.06 -6.21
N GLY A 614 7.05 28.37 -7.16
CA GLY A 614 7.63 29.00 -8.34
C GLY A 614 6.53 29.34 -9.34
N ILE A 615 6.58 30.52 -9.93
CA ILE A 615 5.73 30.92 -11.05
C ILE A 615 6.62 31.15 -12.27
N ILE A 616 6.29 30.51 -13.38
CA ILE A 616 7.00 30.67 -14.65
C ILE A 616 6.05 31.34 -15.65
N HIS A 617 6.51 32.42 -16.26
CA HIS A 617 5.81 33.09 -17.35
C HIS A 617 6.82 33.50 -18.42
N GLU A 618 6.62 32.98 -19.63
CA GLU A 618 7.61 33.08 -20.73
C GLU A 618 8.99 32.61 -20.23
N ASP A 619 10.01 33.45 -20.31
CA ASP A 619 11.40 33.13 -19.89
C ASP A 619 11.73 33.60 -18.46
N HIS A 620 10.72 33.96 -17.65
CA HIS A 620 10.90 34.51 -16.31
C HIS A 620 10.36 33.59 -15.21
N HIS A 621 11.13 33.53 -14.13
CA HIS A 621 10.76 32.86 -12.89
C HIS A 621 10.49 33.89 -11.80
N TYR A 622 9.39 33.73 -11.09
CA TYR A 622 8.98 34.54 -9.95
C TYR A 622 8.67 33.62 -8.76
N THR A 623 8.64 34.16 -7.56
CA THR A 623 8.11 33.45 -6.38
C THR A 623 6.75 34.00 -6.01
N ALA A 624 5.83 33.13 -5.63
CA ALA A 624 4.55 33.51 -5.05
C ALA A 624 4.22 32.62 -3.85
N MET A 625 3.34 33.09 -2.96
CA MET A 625 2.71 32.28 -1.93
C MET A 625 1.45 31.64 -2.48
N LEU A 626 1.42 30.31 -2.51
CA LEU A 626 0.21 29.54 -2.73
C LEU A 626 -0.65 29.64 -1.46
N ARG A 627 -1.82 30.28 -1.57
CA ARG A 627 -2.78 30.49 -0.49
C ARG A 627 -3.87 29.44 -0.47
N ASP A 628 -4.37 29.06 -1.65
CA ASP A 628 -5.38 28.00 -1.78
C ASP A 628 -5.02 27.07 -2.95
N LEU A 629 -5.32 25.78 -2.81
CA LEU A 629 -5.23 24.80 -3.90
C LEU A 629 -6.50 23.94 -3.96
N SER A 630 -7.01 23.72 -5.17
CA SER A 630 -8.09 22.78 -5.46
C SER A 630 -7.76 21.95 -6.71
N ARG A 631 -8.60 20.96 -7.03
CA ARG A 631 -8.40 20.12 -8.23
C ARG A 631 -8.34 20.93 -9.51
N SER A 632 -9.03 22.07 -9.59
CA SER A 632 -9.22 22.85 -10.82
C SER A 632 -8.58 24.23 -10.79
N GLY A 633 -7.94 24.63 -9.69
CA GLY A 633 -7.33 25.94 -9.60
C GLY A 633 -6.54 26.20 -8.34
N ALA A 634 -5.99 27.40 -8.26
CA ALA A 634 -5.21 27.88 -7.13
C ALA A 634 -5.46 29.37 -6.88
N ARG A 635 -5.20 29.82 -5.64
CA ARG A 635 -5.02 31.22 -5.32
C ARG A 635 -3.57 31.45 -4.94
N ILE A 636 -2.90 32.38 -5.63
CA ILE A 636 -1.52 32.78 -5.36
C ILE A 636 -1.47 34.25 -4.96
N GLU A 637 -0.45 34.62 -4.21
CA GLU A 637 -0.16 35.99 -3.78
C GLU A 637 1.33 36.30 -3.96
N GLY A 638 1.67 37.47 -4.50
CA GLY A 638 3.06 37.90 -4.66
C GLY A 638 3.40 38.55 -6.00
N LEU A 639 2.49 38.51 -6.97
CA LEU A 639 2.66 39.15 -8.28
C LEU A 639 1.69 40.33 -8.43
N VAL A 640 2.20 41.49 -8.81
CA VAL A 640 1.37 42.70 -8.99
C VAL A 640 0.91 42.83 -10.44
N ASP A 641 -0.34 43.28 -10.63
CA ASP A 641 -0.91 43.69 -11.92
C ASP A 641 -0.90 42.62 -13.03
N VAL A 642 -0.99 41.33 -12.67
CA VAL A 642 -1.08 40.26 -13.66
C VAL A 642 -2.43 40.32 -14.39
N PRO A 643 -2.47 40.51 -15.73
CA PRO A 643 -3.72 40.63 -16.47
C PRO A 643 -4.56 39.34 -16.44
N VAL A 644 -5.89 39.49 -16.41
CA VAL A 644 -6.82 38.35 -16.59
C VAL A 644 -6.63 37.76 -17.99
N GLY A 645 -6.57 36.43 -18.08
CA GLY A 645 -6.28 35.69 -19.31
C GLY A 645 -4.80 35.32 -19.49
N THR A 646 -3.90 35.81 -18.64
CA THR A 646 -2.48 35.42 -18.65
C THR A 646 -2.32 33.94 -18.30
N GLN A 647 -1.52 33.21 -19.06
CA GLN A 647 -1.11 31.84 -18.71
C GLN A 647 0.15 31.88 -17.85
N LEU A 648 0.09 31.22 -16.69
CA LEU A 648 1.20 31.03 -15.77
C LEU A 648 1.44 29.53 -15.59
N VAL A 649 2.70 29.12 -15.46
CA VAL A 649 3.05 27.76 -15.05
C VAL A 649 3.45 27.80 -13.58
N LEU A 650 2.74 27.05 -12.75
CA LEU A 650 3.03 26.91 -11.32
C LEU A 650 3.94 25.71 -11.12
N ASP A 651 5.07 25.93 -10.48
CA ASP A 651 5.95 24.90 -9.96
C ASP A 651 5.56 24.59 -8.51
N LEU A 652 4.98 23.41 -8.30
CA LEU A 652 4.61 22.88 -6.99
C LEU A 652 5.76 22.09 -6.35
N GLY A 653 6.97 22.18 -6.90
CA GLY A 653 8.16 21.44 -6.46
C GLY A 653 8.23 20.03 -7.05
N GLU A 654 9.40 19.39 -6.93
CA GLU A 654 9.63 17.99 -7.34
C GLU A 654 9.26 17.70 -8.82
N GLY A 655 9.38 18.71 -9.69
CA GLY A 655 9.04 18.59 -11.11
C GLY A 655 7.53 18.61 -11.39
N GLN A 656 6.71 19.03 -10.43
CA GLN A 656 5.26 19.16 -10.57
C GLN A 656 4.90 20.54 -11.17
N LEU A 657 4.81 20.59 -12.51
CA LEU A 657 4.43 21.80 -13.23
C LEU A 657 2.95 21.75 -13.65
N VAL A 658 2.19 22.81 -13.34
CA VAL A 658 0.77 22.95 -13.75
C VAL A 658 0.53 24.28 -14.45
N VAL A 659 -0.09 24.22 -15.64
CA VAL A 659 -0.48 25.42 -16.40
C VAL A 659 -1.82 25.94 -15.88
N GLY A 660 -1.87 27.21 -15.50
CA GLY A 660 -3.05 27.90 -15.02
C GLY A 660 -3.31 29.21 -15.78
N THR A 661 -4.57 29.48 -16.10
CA THR A 661 -5.00 30.78 -16.64
C THR A 661 -5.51 31.66 -15.52
N VAL A 662 -5.04 32.91 -15.46
CA VAL A 662 -5.52 33.92 -14.50
C VAL A 662 -6.98 34.25 -14.82
N ARG A 663 -7.89 33.98 -13.88
CA ARG A 663 -9.33 34.29 -13.98
C ARG A 663 -9.72 35.49 -13.14
N ARG A 664 -8.95 35.79 -12.09
CA ARG A 664 -9.15 36.94 -11.21
C ARG A 664 -7.79 37.51 -10.85
N SER A 665 -7.68 38.82 -10.82
CA SER A 665 -6.48 39.54 -10.38
C SER A 665 -6.95 40.73 -9.54
N GLN A 666 -6.46 40.82 -8.31
CA GLN A 666 -6.73 41.91 -7.37
C GLN A 666 -5.43 42.19 -6.62
N ASP A 667 -4.86 43.37 -6.83
CA ASP A 667 -3.57 43.79 -6.28
C ASP A 667 -2.47 42.74 -6.51
N ALA A 668 -1.92 42.19 -5.43
CA ALA A 668 -0.89 41.15 -5.46
C ALA A 668 -1.45 39.72 -5.47
N THR A 669 -2.78 39.53 -5.59
CA THR A 669 -3.45 38.22 -5.51
C THR A 669 -4.04 37.80 -6.83
N GLN A 670 -3.74 36.57 -7.27
CA GLN A 670 -4.29 35.97 -8.48
C GLN A 670 -5.06 34.68 -8.19
N GLY A 671 -6.24 34.57 -8.82
CA GLY A 671 -7.01 33.34 -8.90
C GLY A 671 -6.79 32.66 -10.24
N LEU A 672 -6.30 31.42 -10.20
CA LEU A 672 -5.91 30.62 -11.36
C LEU A 672 -6.89 29.47 -11.57
N SER A 673 -7.14 29.16 -12.84
CA SER A 673 -7.86 27.97 -13.28
C SER A 673 -6.90 27.08 -14.06
N PHE A 674 -6.75 25.83 -13.65
CA PHE A 674 -5.84 24.88 -14.29
C PHE A 674 -6.42 24.37 -15.61
N GLU A 675 -5.54 24.17 -16.59
CA GLU A 675 -5.90 23.57 -17.88
C GLU A 675 -6.19 22.08 -17.74
N LYS A 676 -5.38 21.38 -16.94
CA LYS A 676 -5.57 19.99 -16.57
C LYS A 676 -5.81 19.90 -15.07
N PRO A 677 -6.84 19.16 -14.61
CA PRO A 677 -7.09 19.01 -13.19
C PRO A 677 -5.99 18.21 -12.51
N LEU A 678 -5.73 18.53 -11.25
CA LEU A 678 -4.86 17.74 -10.39
C LEU A 678 -5.54 16.41 -10.02
N VAL A 679 -4.71 15.41 -9.73
CA VAL A 679 -5.13 14.09 -9.26
C VAL A 679 -4.95 13.98 -7.75
N SER A 680 -5.76 13.14 -7.12
CA SER A 680 -5.66 12.86 -5.68
C SER A 680 -4.35 12.14 -5.39
N ASP A 681 -3.69 12.50 -4.29
CA ASP A 681 -2.59 11.70 -3.75
C ASP A 681 -3.06 10.48 -2.95
N GLY A 682 -4.39 10.29 -2.83
CA GLY A 682 -5.04 9.21 -2.11
C GLY A 682 -5.46 9.57 -0.68
N ALA A 683 -5.08 10.74 -0.17
CA ALA A 683 -5.26 11.13 1.23
C ALA A 683 -5.50 12.65 1.36
N GLY A 684 -6.32 13.16 0.43
CA GLY A 684 -6.77 14.54 0.36
C GLY A 684 -5.74 15.54 -0.19
N GLY A 685 -4.49 15.15 -0.44
CA GLY A 685 -3.52 15.97 -1.17
C GLY A 685 -3.80 15.97 -2.68
N LEU A 686 -3.20 16.93 -3.38
CA LEU A 686 -3.37 17.09 -4.82
C LEU A 686 -2.01 17.19 -5.50
N VAL A 687 -1.85 16.40 -6.56
CA VAL A 687 -0.60 16.29 -7.30
C VAL A 687 -0.85 16.38 -8.81
N THR A 688 0.16 16.76 -9.59
CA THR A 688 0.06 16.75 -11.05
C THR A 688 0.00 15.31 -11.59
N ARG A 689 -0.67 15.07 -12.71
CA ARG A 689 -0.73 13.72 -13.30
C ARG A 689 0.65 13.19 -13.71
N HIS A 690 1.51 14.06 -14.24
CA HIS A 690 2.89 13.75 -14.63
C HIS A 690 3.86 14.73 -14.00
N ARG A 691 5.10 14.29 -13.81
CA ARG A 691 6.25 15.10 -13.37
C ARG A 691 7.23 15.30 -14.51
N VAL A 692 8.03 16.36 -14.45
CA VAL A 692 9.18 16.53 -15.36
C VAL A 692 10.22 15.47 -15.01
N SER A 693 10.52 14.59 -15.98
CA SER A 693 11.46 13.49 -15.78
C SER A 693 12.89 13.97 -15.49
N PRO A 694 13.55 13.48 -14.42
CA PRO A 694 14.98 13.66 -14.18
C PRO A 694 15.87 13.30 -15.38
N TYR A 695 15.48 12.31 -16.19
CA TYR A 695 16.23 11.96 -17.41
C TYR A 695 16.19 13.07 -18.46
N MET A 696 15.08 13.81 -18.57
CA MET A 696 14.98 14.98 -19.46
C MET A 696 15.84 16.13 -18.95
N LEU A 697 15.82 16.39 -17.63
CA LEU A 697 16.64 17.43 -17.02
C LEU A 697 18.14 17.13 -17.15
N SER A 698 18.53 15.86 -17.04
CA SER A 698 19.92 15.45 -17.24
C SER A 698 20.39 15.63 -18.68
N ALA A 699 19.52 15.40 -19.67
CA ALA A 699 19.82 15.72 -21.07
C ALA A 699 20.03 17.23 -21.31
N ALA A 700 19.47 18.09 -20.45
CA ALA A 700 19.69 19.53 -20.45
C ALA A 700 20.92 19.98 -19.61
N GLY A 701 21.73 19.04 -19.10
CA GLY A 701 22.98 19.31 -18.38
C GLY A 701 22.89 19.30 -16.85
N MET A 702 21.75 18.89 -16.27
CA MET A 702 21.63 18.72 -14.81
C MET A 702 22.17 17.35 -14.33
N PRO A 703 22.61 17.23 -13.07
CA PRO A 703 22.97 15.92 -12.50
C PRO A 703 21.74 15.02 -12.40
N LEU A 704 21.88 13.74 -12.80
CA LEU A 704 20.83 12.74 -12.67
C LEU A 704 20.66 12.34 -11.20
N ARG A 705 19.59 12.83 -10.57
CA ARG A 705 19.17 12.49 -9.21
C ARG A 705 17.67 12.72 -9.05
N ALA A 706 17.08 12.14 -8.01
CA ALA A 706 15.75 12.51 -7.54
C ALA A 706 15.69 14.02 -7.26
N LEU A 707 14.55 14.66 -7.58
CA LEU A 707 14.41 16.10 -7.45
C LEU A 707 14.29 16.48 -5.96
N PRO A 708 15.14 17.40 -5.45
CA PRO A 708 15.05 17.85 -4.06
C PRO A 708 13.72 18.55 -3.77
N ALA A 709 13.34 18.62 -2.49
CA ALA A 709 12.23 19.45 -2.03
C ALA A 709 12.42 20.93 -2.43
N GLY A 710 11.32 21.62 -2.73
CA GLY A 710 11.30 23.03 -3.14
C GLY A 710 11.30 23.25 -4.67
N HIS A 711 11.19 24.52 -5.07
CA HIS A 711 11.14 24.95 -6.48
C HIS A 711 12.56 25.10 -7.00
N HIS A 712 12.90 24.36 -8.04
CA HIS A 712 14.22 24.46 -8.64
C HIS A 712 14.19 25.56 -9.68
N THR A 713 14.79 26.70 -9.38
CA THR A 713 15.21 27.62 -10.44
C THR A 713 16.29 26.91 -11.24
N PRO A 714 16.05 26.50 -12.50
CA PRO A 714 17.12 25.92 -13.30
C PRO A 714 18.28 26.92 -13.38
N PRO A 715 19.55 26.46 -13.36
CA PRO A 715 20.68 27.34 -13.59
C PRO A 715 20.48 27.99 -14.96
N ARG A 716 20.49 29.32 -14.97
CA ARG A 716 20.21 30.17 -16.13
C ARG A 716 20.98 29.63 -17.34
N ALA A 717 20.27 29.00 -18.29
CA ALA A 717 20.88 28.50 -19.50
C ALA A 717 21.52 29.68 -20.22
N THR A 718 22.84 29.64 -20.40
CA THR A 718 23.59 30.63 -21.16
C THR A 718 23.27 30.45 -22.64
N ARG A 719 22.14 31.00 -23.11
CA ARG A 719 21.88 31.36 -24.52
C ARG A 719 20.50 32.02 -24.68
N GLY A 720 20.50 33.32 -25.02
CA GLY A 720 19.33 34.06 -25.51
C GLY A 720 19.09 35.38 -24.78
N GLN A 721 18.76 36.44 -25.51
CA GLN A 721 18.36 37.75 -24.94
C GLN A 721 17.14 37.57 -24.03
N SER A 722 17.34 37.65 -22.71
CA SER A 722 16.25 37.68 -21.72
C SER A 722 15.38 38.90 -22.00
N SER A 723 14.08 38.72 -22.24
CA SER A 723 13.11 39.82 -22.19
C SER A 723 13.10 40.46 -20.80
N SER A 724 12.52 41.66 -20.64
CA SER A 724 12.36 42.29 -19.32
C SER A 724 11.24 41.61 -18.52
N PRO A 725 11.39 41.45 -17.19
CA PRO A 725 10.33 40.88 -16.35
C PRO A 725 9.05 41.68 -16.50
N ARG A 726 7.95 40.96 -16.76
CA ARG A 726 6.64 41.56 -17.09
C ARG A 726 5.81 41.89 -15.85
N PHE A 727 6.10 41.25 -14.72
CA PHE A 727 5.39 41.44 -13.46
C PHE A 727 6.36 41.84 -12.33
N LEU A 728 5.84 42.58 -11.35
CA LEU A 728 6.58 42.96 -10.15
C LEU A 728 6.32 41.93 -9.04
N GLU A 729 7.39 41.45 -8.42
CA GLU A 729 7.35 40.55 -7.25
C GLU A 729 7.30 41.39 -5.97
N VAL A 730 6.33 41.11 -5.10
CA VAL A 730 6.22 41.77 -3.79
C VAL A 730 6.96 40.95 -2.75
N ASP A 731 7.78 41.59 -1.93
CA ASP A 731 8.42 40.93 -0.80
C ASP A 731 7.39 40.74 0.33
N ILE A 732 6.84 39.53 0.46
CA ILE A 732 5.72 39.20 1.37
C ILE A 732 6.14 39.25 2.86
N MET A 733 7.43 39.50 3.16
CA MET A 733 7.95 39.55 4.53
C MET A 733 7.51 40.78 5.36
N ALA A 734 6.99 41.85 4.76
CA ALA A 734 6.76 43.10 5.48
C ALA A 734 5.33 43.29 6.07
N GLY A 735 4.37 42.40 5.78
CA GLY A 735 2.96 42.61 6.11
C GLY A 735 2.46 42.11 7.47
N SER A 736 3.16 41.16 8.12
CA SER A 736 2.61 40.47 9.30
C SER A 736 2.85 41.15 10.66
N LEU A 737 3.37 42.39 10.68
CA LEU A 737 3.63 43.15 11.92
C LEU A 737 2.74 44.38 12.11
N ARG A 738 1.73 44.61 11.26
CA ARG A 738 0.77 45.70 11.44
C ARG A 738 -0.65 45.35 11.00
N ALA A 739 -1.38 44.64 11.86
CA ALA A 739 -2.80 44.87 12.14
C ALA A 739 -3.15 44.04 13.38
N GLY A 740 -3.54 44.74 14.46
CA GLY A 740 -3.99 44.14 15.72
C GLY A 740 -5.47 43.84 15.75
#